data_AF-A0A1S3HGX7-F1
#
_entry.id   AF-A0A1S3HGX7-F1
#
_cell.length_a   1.000
_cell.length_b   1.000
_cell.length_c   1.000
_cell.angle_alpha   90.00
_cell.angle_beta   90.00
_cell.angle_gamma   90.00
#
_symmetry.space_group_name_H-M   'P 1'
#
loop_
_entity.id
_entity.type
_entity.pdbx_description
1 polymer ?
#
loop_
_entity_poly.entity_id
_entity_poly.type
_entity_poly.pdbx_seq_one_letter_code
_entity_poly.pdbx_strand_id
1 'polypeptide(L)'
;MLFTPSLFEAVLDVDTADLQAAFKSMRHIWFCGEVVTIGLLDRCMKTMPWIRFFNLYSVSECHDVAVADLSHFYQDMKLEGRKFCPVGKLLPGVKVVILDDQMKPQPVGVPGEIYVGGPTLALGYLNRPELNSERFVQSPGAVSSEVGARLYKTGDWGYMLSDGSFEICGRCDSMVKIRGYSIEIQAVEAAILDLPTVNAAVVIVKGEEGEDKYLVAYIVPEGQTTKKEIRAALKRRLPFYMIPSYFVLLKEIPILASSGKLDKKALPPVKEDEETDQEGAPTTELEKQLALVWAEVLQHKSIDVQESFFDLGGHSLLATKLLNRVKEQFKTELTVRDLFIHSTVSMMAKLIERQSGTGDTALARLSPELDLRKEVEMHNQGAVSMDIELRSFWRSVQYSNKNKWYRGRVLLTGATGFLGAFILRDLLLNTGTHVYCVVRALPEKSGLQRLKETLQQYGILPSPRKDLTEEQEICAKEVDYRVTTVEGDITLVNLGMSDEDYHHFTTEIDTVIHAAAYVNLIYPYQALQGPNVLGTENIILFACSSKIKPLHYISTDGVFPHGLKDCSEEDDMIKHCDNLADGYSQSKWVAEQLVLKARSRGLPVAIYRLGNLSGDSKYGYWNAQDFNLLMIKSCIELKVAPDVNWKVEMTPVDFVSSTIVQMTQDIMLSMGKVFHMVNTKPMDSRWLFEWLMAHGYAVKIVSYEDWVKRVKSAHQKKGDGLLVRLLDNMVMDSSFFSNLSTYRNDNFQVVMKTLGLSFPYTDSTLLNTYFRALIVQGIIPKPRRKTLSDKPLAGKVAIVTGASSGIGAAIARHLAGAGAAVAVAARRVDKLKELQEKIGEEGGVAITVKCDVTVREEVKELVQHAECTLGPVDILVNNAGVMYYTLMKNLHEEEWERQIDLNCKGVTNCIGAVLSGMLERKSGHIVNMSSDAGRKGFPGLAVYSGTKFFVEGMSQALRQEVCDAGVRVTCVQPGDVRTELLGHTTDTEAKEQFDGSSSHKILEPEDIGRAVLYAVSQPEYVGVNEILIEPRAAPV
;
A
#
# COMPACT_ATOMS: atom_id res chain seq x y z
N MET A 1 25.82 -21.37 35.22
CA MET A 1 26.22 -21.38 33.79
C MET A 1 26.29 -19.94 33.31
N LEU A 2 27.26 -19.61 32.46
CA LEU A 2 27.41 -18.29 31.86
C LEU A 2 26.66 -18.25 30.53
N PHE A 3 25.92 -17.17 30.29
CA PHE A 3 25.21 -16.90 29.04
C PHE A 3 25.39 -15.43 28.66
N THR A 4 25.40 -15.14 27.35
CA THR A 4 25.02 -13.80 26.92
C THR A 4 23.49 -13.67 27.02
N PRO A 5 22.95 -12.49 27.39
CA PRO A 5 21.52 -12.21 27.39
C PRO A 5 20.78 -12.70 26.13
N SER A 6 21.29 -12.35 24.94
CA SER A 6 20.67 -12.72 23.66
C SER A 6 20.63 -14.23 23.41
N LEU A 7 21.67 -14.96 23.82
CA LEU A 7 21.68 -16.43 23.71
C LEU A 7 20.66 -17.07 24.64
N PHE A 8 20.49 -16.52 25.85
CA PHE A 8 19.55 -17.08 26.81
C PHE A 8 18.09 -16.80 26.46
N GLU A 9 17.81 -15.66 25.81
CA GLU A 9 16.48 -15.40 25.24
C GLU A 9 16.02 -16.50 24.30
N ALA A 10 16.91 -16.99 23.42
CA ALA A 10 16.60 -18.09 22.52
C ALA A 10 16.31 -19.41 23.28
N VAL A 11 16.91 -19.62 24.45
CA VAL A 11 16.62 -20.78 25.32
C VAL A 11 15.23 -20.65 25.96
N LEU A 12 14.84 -19.46 26.39
CA LEU A 12 13.54 -19.20 27.01
C LEU A 12 12.34 -19.35 26.05
N ASP A 13 12.58 -19.42 24.74
CA ASP A 13 11.55 -19.60 23.70
C ASP A 13 11.05 -21.05 23.56
N VAL A 14 11.61 -22.00 24.32
CA VAL A 14 11.16 -23.40 24.39
C VAL A 14 9.97 -23.55 25.38
N ASP A 15 9.15 -24.60 25.25
CA ASP A 15 8.03 -24.86 26.17
C ASP A 15 8.50 -24.91 27.65
N THR A 16 7.77 -24.23 28.52
CA THR A 16 8.02 -24.15 29.97
C THR A 16 8.19 -25.52 30.63
N ALA A 17 7.41 -26.52 30.22
CA ALA A 17 7.48 -27.87 30.79
C ALA A 17 8.82 -28.55 30.45
N ASP A 18 9.31 -28.34 29.23
CA ASP A 18 10.60 -28.86 28.77
C ASP A 18 11.76 -28.14 29.45
N LEU A 19 11.65 -26.83 29.66
CA LEU A 19 12.63 -26.04 30.41
C LEU A 19 12.73 -26.51 31.87
N GLN A 20 11.59 -26.78 32.53
CA GLN A 20 11.59 -27.28 33.90
C GLN A 20 12.29 -28.64 34.02
N ALA A 21 12.10 -29.53 33.04
CA ALA A 21 12.77 -30.83 33.01
C ALA A 21 14.28 -30.67 32.72
N ALA A 22 14.65 -29.89 31.70
CA ALA A 22 16.03 -29.70 31.27
C ALA A 22 16.90 -28.96 32.31
N PHE A 23 16.32 -27.99 33.02
CA PHE A 23 17.01 -27.16 34.01
C PHE A 23 16.70 -27.55 35.47
N LYS A 24 16.16 -28.75 35.71
CA LYS A 24 15.75 -29.22 37.05
C LYS A 24 16.89 -29.18 38.10
N SER A 25 18.12 -29.46 37.68
CA SER A 25 19.31 -29.40 38.55
C SER A 25 20.03 -28.04 38.51
N MET A 26 19.67 -27.16 37.57
CA MET A 26 20.28 -25.83 37.46
C MET A 26 19.85 -24.96 38.65
N ARG A 27 20.79 -24.19 39.18
CA ARG A 27 20.55 -23.28 40.31
C ARG A 27 20.92 -21.85 39.99
N HIS A 28 22.03 -21.61 39.27
CA HIS A 28 22.52 -20.27 39.00
C HIS A 28 22.83 -20.06 37.51
N ILE A 29 22.37 -18.93 36.98
CA ILE A 29 22.68 -18.44 35.64
C ILE A 29 23.28 -17.05 35.74
N TRP A 30 24.38 -16.84 35.03
CA TRP A 30 25.18 -15.62 35.05
C TRP A 30 25.14 -15.01 33.65
N PHE A 31 24.63 -13.80 33.53
CA PHE A 31 24.67 -13.01 32.32
C PHE A 31 25.99 -12.24 32.25
N CYS A 32 26.65 -12.26 31.10
CA CYS A 32 27.91 -11.58 30.86
C CYS A 32 28.02 -11.19 29.38
N GLY A 33 28.69 -10.07 29.09
CA GLY A 33 29.06 -9.66 27.74
C GLY A 33 28.04 -8.78 27.00
N GLU A 34 26.80 -8.69 27.47
CA GLU A 34 25.79 -7.75 26.94
C GLU A 34 24.99 -7.16 28.11
N VAL A 35 24.28 -6.08 27.85
CA VAL A 35 23.36 -5.49 28.84
C VAL A 35 22.17 -6.41 29.08
N VAL A 36 21.77 -6.57 30.34
CA VAL A 36 20.58 -7.35 30.70
C VAL A 36 19.39 -6.40 30.77
N THR A 37 18.33 -6.65 30.00
CA THR A 37 17.11 -5.83 30.06
C THR A 37 16.22 -6.25 31.22
N ILE A 38 15.44 -5.30 31.75
CA ILE A 38 14.44 -5.61 32.77
C ILE A 38 13.36 -6.57 32.23
N GLY A 39 13.04 -6.49 30.93
CA GLY A 39 12.09 -7.38 30.26
C GLY A 39 12.56 -8.84 30.22
N LEU A 40 13.84 -9.08 29.90
CA LEU A 40 14.44 -10.40 29.96
C LEU A 40 14.41 -10.97 31.39
N LEU A 41 14.79 -10.17 32.39
CA LEU A 41 14.77 -10.60 33.79
C LEU A 41 13.36 -10.99 34.26
N ASP A 42 12.34 -10.17 33.97
CA ASP A 42 10.94 -10.47 34.28
C ASP A 42 10.49 -11.82 33.69
N ARG A 43 10.84 -12.05 32.42
CA ARG A 43 10.57 -13.31 31.73
C ARG A 43 11.29 -14.48 32.40
N CYS A 44 12.57 -14.33 32.74
CA CYS A 44 13.36 -15.35 33.43
C CYS A 44 12.72 -15.74 34.77
N MET A 45 12.34 -14.75 35.58
CA MET A 45 11.76 -14.96 36.91
C MET A 45 10.37 -15.62 36.84
N LYS A 46 9.56 -15.27 35.85
CA LYS A 46 8.24 -15.91 35.62
C LYS A 46 8.36 -17.35 35.13
N THR A 47 9.37 -17.64 34.30
CA THR A 47 9.53 -18.93 33.62
C THR A 47 10.28 -19.94 34.48
N MET A 48 11.32 -19.50 35.19
CA MET A 48 12.23 -20.35 35.98
C MET A 48 12.48 -19.77 37.37
N PRO A 49 11.46 -19.66 38.23
CA PRO A 49 11.58 -19.02 39.55
C PRO A 49 12.53 -19.75 40.53
N TRP A 50 12.92 -21.00 40.23
CA TRP A 50 13.85 -21.79 41.05
C TRP A 50 15.34 -21.52 40.74
N ILE A 51 15.63 -20.73 39.71
CA ILE A 51 16.99 -20.36 39.32
C ILE A 51 17.28 -18.93 39.79
N ARG A 52 18.48 -18.71 40.34
CA ARG A 52 18.99 -17.35 40.59
C ARG A 52 19.75 -16.83 39.37
N PHE A 53 19.45 -15.59 39.00
CA PHE A 53 20.06 -14.88 37.89
C PHE A 53 21.04 -13.83 38.40
N PHE A 54 22.21 -13.76 37.80
CA PHE A 54 23.26 -12.80 38.15
C PHE A 54 23.66 -11.99 36.92
N ASN A 55 23.92 -10.70 37.09
CA ASN A 55 24.52 -9.85 36.06
C ASN A 55 25.99 -9.65 36.40
N LEU A 56 26.90 -9.98 35.48
CA LEU A 56 28.34 -9.91 35.66
C LEU A 56 28.92 -8.88 34.69
N TYR A 57 29.52 -7.83 35.23
CA TYR A 57 30.36 -6.92 34.44
C TYR A 57 31.81 -7.39 34.51
N SER A 58 32.35 -7.64 33.32
CA SER A 58 33.67 -8.20 33.11
C SER A 58 34.36 -7.46 31.98
N VAL A 59 35.65 -7.22 32.16
CA VAL A 59 36.51 -6.54 31.19
C VAL A 59 37.77 -7.37 31.05
N SER A 60 38.14 -7.76 29.83
CA SER A 60 39.20 -8.75 29.59
C SER A 60 40.53 -8.41 30.28
N GLU A 61 40.85 -7.13 30.38
CA GLU A 61 42.09 -6.61 30.95
C GLU A 61 42.10 -6.54 32.48
N CYS A 62 40.96 -6.71 33.15
CA CYS A 62 40.86 -6.74 34.61
C CYS A 62 39.96 -7.85 35.16
N HIS A 63 39.57 -8.80 34.31
CA HIS A 63 38.65 -9.91 34.55
C HIS A 63 37.26 -9.45 35.05
N ASP A 64 36.64 -10.23 35.93
CA ASP A 64 35.34 -9.89 36.51
C ASP A 64 35.47 -8.73 37.50
N VAL A 65 34.69 -7.69 37.29
CA VAL A 65 34.75 -6.46 38.08
C VAL A 65 33.64 -6.45 39.13
N ALA A 66 32.43 -6.89 38.75
CA ALA A 66 31.25 -6.70 39.57
C ALA A 66 30.10 -7.64 39.27
N VAL A 67 29.24 -7.81 40.28
CA VAL A 67 28.07 -8.66 40.15
C VAL A 67 26.85 -8.09 40.87
N ALA A 68 25.69 -8.24 40.23
CA ALA A 68 24.37 -8.07 40.83
C ALA A 68 23.63 -9.40 40.90
N ASP A 69 23.00 -9.70 42.03
CA ASP A 69 21.97 -10.73 42.10
C ASP A 69 20.66 -10.14 41.60
N LEU A 70 20.32 -10.48 40.36
CA LEU A 70 19.12 -9.99 39.70
C LEU A 70 17.85 -10.61 40.27
N SER A 71 17.91 -11.84 40.77
CA SER A 71 16.75 -12.48 41.38
C SER A 71 16.37 -11.83 42.70
N HIS A 72 17.36 -11.42 43.50
CA HIS A 72 17.13 -10.63 44.70
C HIS A 72 16.65 -9.21 44.35
N PHE A 73 17.31 -8.55 43.39
CA PHE A 73 16.89 -7.23 42.91
C PHE A 73 15.42 -7.21 42.43
N TYR A 74 14.98 -8.27 41.75
CA TYR A 74 13.62 -8.42 41.26
C TYR A 74 12.58 -8.53 42.40
N GLN A 75 12.93 -9.17 43.53
CA GLN A 75 12.02 -9.32 44.68
C GLN A 75 11.77 -8.01 45.42
N ASP A 76 12.73 -7.08 45.40
CA ASP A 76 12.65 -5.79 46.10
C ASP A 76 11.89 -4.69 45.31
N MET A 77 11.17 -5.06 44.24
CA MET A 77 10.28 -4.20 43.41
C MET A 77 10.90 -2.87 42.90
N LYS A 78 12.22 -2.80 42.69
CA LYS A 78 12.88 -1.63 42.04
C LYS A 78 12.81 -1.67 40.50
N LEU A 79 11.68 -2.10 39.93
CA LEU A 79 11.51 -2.26 38.48
C LEU A 79 10.96 -1.00 37.80
N GLU A 80 10.32 -0.10 38.55
CA GLU A 80 9.65 1.06 37.95
C GLU A 80 10.65 2.06 37.35
N GLY A 81 10.55 2.27 36.04
CA GLY A 81 11.28 3.30 35.30
C GLY A 81 12.67 2.91 34.75
N ARG A 82 13.16 1.68 34.97
CA ARG A 82 14.47 1.23 34.47
C ARG A 82 14.34 0.36 33.22
N LYS A 83 15.22 0.57 32.24
CA LYS A 83 15.30 -0.26 31.01
C LYS A 83 16.26 -1.45 31.16
N PHE A 84 17.36 -1.25 31.90
CA PHE A 84 18.41 -2.27 32.12
C PHE A 84 18.56 -2.63 33.60
N CYS A 85 18.99 -3.87 33.83
CA CYS A 85 19.34 -4.39 35.14
C CYS A 85 20.65 -3.76 35.65
N PRO A 86 20.77 -3.59 36.98
CA PRO A 86 22.00 -3.07 37.57
C PRO A 86 23.17 -4.05 37.41
N VAL A 87 24.38 -3.51 37.45
CA VAL A 87 25.63 -4.28 37.42
C VAL A 87 26.08 -4.67 38.83
N GLY A 88 25.68 -3.91 39.85
CA GLY A 88 25.77 -4.31 41.25
C GLY A 88 27.08 -3.91 41.93
N LYS A 89 27.50 -4.72 42.91
CA LYS A 89 28.65 -4.39 43.77
C LYS A 89 29.94 -4.94 43.18
N LEU A 90 31.04 -4.24 43.48
CA LEU A 90 32.39 -4.70 43.15
C LEU A 90 32.67 -6.07 43.80
N LEU A 91 33.34 -6.93 43.05
CA LEU A 91 33.80 -8.21 43.58
C LEU A 91 34.87 -8.00 44.67
N PRO A 92 34.99 -8.92 45.64
CA PRO A 92 36.00 -8.82 46.69
C PRO A 92 37.42 -8.64 46.12
N GLY A 93 38.09 -7.57 46.53
CA GLY A 93 39.46 -7.26 46.10
C GLY A 93 39.56 -6.39 44.84
N VAL A 94 38.50 -6.25 44.04
CA VAL A 94 38.45 -5.32 42.91
C VAL A 94 38.31 -3.89 43.44
N LYS A 95 39.07 -2.96 42.87
CA LYS A 95 38.99 -1.54 43.21
C LYS A 95 38.57 -0.76 41.98
N VAL A 96 37.61 0.13 42.12
CA VAL A 96 37.15 1.02 41.03
C VAL A 96 37.20 2.45 41.51
N VAL A 97 37.61 3.35 40.62
CA VAL A 97 37.52 4.80 40.82
C VAL A 97 36.86 5.42 39.60
N ILE A 98 35.97 6.37 39.84
CA ILE A 98 35.30 7.14 38.80
C ILE A 98 36.04 8.47 38.68
N LEU A 99 36.56 8.78 37.49
CA LEU A 99 37.37 9.99 37.26
C LEU A 99 36.67 10.91 36.24
N ASP A 100 36.83 12.22 36.40
CA ASP A 100 36.53 13.17 35.34
C ASP A 100 37.67 13.32 34.33
N ASP A 101 37.43 14.15 33.31
CA ASP A 101 38.40 14.52 32.28
C ASP A 101 39.68 15.17 32.83
N GLN A 102 39.67 15.64 34.09
CA GLN A 102 40.84 16.20 34.79
C GLN A 102 41.54 15.17 35.69
N MET A 103 41.18 13.88 35.59
CA MET A 103 41.69 12.79 36.41
C MET A 103 41.43 12.97 37.92
N LYS A 104 40.35 13.68 38.28
CA LYS A 104 39.93 13.84 39.68
C LYS A 104 38.82 12.84 40.02
N PRO A 105 38.87 12.21 41.22
CA PRO A 105 37.79 11.35 41.69
C PRO A 105 36.45 12.07 41.78
N GLN A 106 35.41 11.45 41.21
CA GLN A 106 34.06 11.95 41.29
C GLN A 106 33.36 11.52 42.60
N PRO A 107 32.53 12.40 43.20
CA PRO A 107 31.68 12.03 44.33
C PRO A 107 30.67 10.93 43.97
N VAL A 108 30.15 10.26 45.00
CA VAL A 108 29.04 9.31 44.88
C VAL A 108 27.86 9.97 44.15
N GLY A 109 27.29 9.25 43.17
CA GLY A 109 26.16 9.69 42.35
C GLY A 109 26.53 10.63 41.21
N VAL A 110 27.79 11.05 41.09
CA VAL A 110 28.27 11.89 39.98
C VAL A 110 28.97 11.01 38.95
N PRO A 111 28.58 11.09 37.67
CA PRO A 111 29.14 10.22 36.65
C PRO A 111 30.50 10.68 36.16
N GLY A 112 31.30 9.71 35.74
CA GLY A 112 32.68 9.85 35.26
C GLY A 112 33.11 8.60 34.50
N GLU A 113 34.33 8.60 33.98
CA GLU A 113 34.92 7.42 33.34
C GLU A 113 35.37 6.40 34.40
N ILE A 114 35.12 5.12 34.12
CA ILE A 114 35.40 4.02 35.03
C ILE A 114 36.87 3.57 34.88
N TYR A 115 37.61 3.60 35.98
CA TYR A 115 38.96 3.07 36.07
C TYR A 115 39.00 1.92 37.07
N VAL A 116 39.62 0.81 36.66
CA VAL A 116 39.77 -0.39 37.50
C VAL A 116 41.20 -0.46 38.01
N GLY A 117 41.37 -0.76 39.29
CA GLY A 117 42.65 -0.97 39.95
C GLY A 117 42.65 -2.22 40.81
N GLY A 118 43.81 -2.53 41.35
CA GLY A 118 44.00 -3.66 42.27
C GLY A 118 44.52 -4.93 41.60
N PRO A 119 44.41 -6.08 42.28
CA PRO A 119 45.14 -7.30 41.94
C PRO A 119 44.62 -8.01 40.68
N THR A 120 43.46 -7.63 40.15
CA THR A 120 42.86 -8.28 38.97
C THR A 120 43.36 -7.70 37.64
N LEU A 121 44.17 -6.64 37.67
CA LEU A 121 44.75 -6.06 36.48
C LEU A 121 45.68 -7.02 35.75
N ALA A 122 45.49 -7.14 34.43
CA ALA A 122 46.44 -7.79 33.55
C ALA A 122 47.80 -7.08 33.58
N LEU A 123 48.86 -7.84 33.29
CA LEU A 123 50.21 -7.29 33.16
C LEU A 123 50.31 -6.25 32.03
N GLY A 124 49.40 -6.31 31.06
CA GLY A 124 49.33 -5.48 29.88
C GLY A 124 49.18 -6.33 28.63
N TYR A 125 48.88 -5.68 27.51
CA TYR A 125 48.87 -6.28 26.20
C TYR A 125 50.27 -6.75 25.80
N LEU A 126 50.37 -7.98 25.30
CA LEU A 126 51.62 -8.57 24.85
C LEU A 126 52.15 -7.82 23.61
N ASN A 127 53.40 -7.34 23.66
CA ASN A 127 54.09 -6.63 22.57
C ASN A 127 53.38 -5.36 22.06
N ARG A 128 52.65 -4.65 22.94
CA ARG A 128 51.95 -3.39 22.61
C ARG A 128 52.24 -2.29 23.65
N PRO A 129 53.48 -1.78 23.76
CA PRO A 129 53.89 -0.83 24.81
C PRO A 129 53.13 0.51 24.75
N GLU A 130 52.81 1.02 23.57
CA GLU A 130 52.04 2.25 23.40
C GLU A 130 50.62 2.12 23.97
N LEU A 131 49.91 1.04 23.62
CA LEU A 131 48.58 0.76 24.15
C LEU A 131 48.62 0.50 25.66
N ASN A 132 49.68 -0.14 26.16
CA ASN A 132 49.89 -0.30 27.60
C ASN A 132 50.03 1.03 28.33
N SER A 133 50.77 1.99 27.76
CA SER A 133 50.93 3.32 28.38
C SER A 133 49.65 4.16 28.38
N GLU A 134 48.79 3.96 27.39
CA GLU A 134 47.50 4.65 27.26
C GLU A 134 46.42 4.06 28.16
N ARG A 135 46.29 2.73 28.16
CA ARG A 135 45.18 2.04 28.83
C ARG A 135 45.52 1.67 30.26
N PHE A 136 46.80 1.46 30.58
CA PHE A 136 47.23 1.16 31.94
C PHE A 136 48.04 2.31 32.53
N VAL A 137 47.31 3.30 33.02
CA VAL A 137 47.86 4.56 33.51
C VAL A 137 48.33 4.48 34.96
N GLN A 138 49.24 5.36 35.34
CA GLN A 138 49.62 5.54 36.74
C GLN A 138 48.47 6.20 37.51
N SER A 139 48.20 5.72 38.73
CA SER A 139 47.15 6.25 39.58
C SER A 139 47.42 7.72 39.96
N PRO A 140 46.50 8.68 39.70
CA PRO A 140 46.65 10.08 40.07
C PRO A 140 46.81 10.27 41.59
N GLY A 141 47.54 11.30 42.03
CA GLY A 141 47.77 11.55 43.46
C GLY A 141 46.51 11.86 44.28
N ALA A 142 45.42 12.27 43.64
CA ALA A 142 44.12 12.47 44.27
C ALA A 142 43.33 11.17 44.50
N VAL A 143 43.73 10.05 43.87
CA VAL A 143 43.13 8.73 44.05
C VAL A 143 43.76 8.05 45.26
N SER A 144 42.94 7.37 46.06
CA SER A 144 43.43 6.62 47.23
C SER A 144 44.46 5.57 46.82
N SER A 145 45.56 5.51 47.57
CA SER A 145 46.61 4.50 47.38
C SER A 145 46.11 3.06 47.50
N GLU A 146 44.95 2.84 48.15
CA GLU A 146 44.30 1.54 48.27
C GLU A 146 43.73 0.99 46.95
N VAL A 147 43.55 1.83 45.93
CA VAL A 147 43.09 1.41 44.59
C VAL A 147 44.25 0.78 43.79
N GLY A 148 45.49 1.07 44.17
CA GLY A 148 46.70 0.58 43.51
C GLY A 148 47.44 1.65 42.71
N ALA A 149 48.73 1.41 42.43
CA ALA A 149 49.60 2.37 41.74
C ALA A 149 49.35 2.45 40.22
N ARG A 150 48.65 1.46 39.66
CA ARG A 150 48.33 1.32 38.23
C ARG A 150 46.83 1.12 38.09
N LEU A 151 46.22 1.80 37.13
CA LEU A 151 44.79 1.75 36.82
C LEU A 151 44.60 1.36 35.35
N TYR A 152 43.54 0.59 35.07
CA TYR A 152 43.08 0.33 33.71
C TYR A 152 41.92 1.25 33.34
N LYS A 153 42.05 1.93 32.21
CA LYS A 153 41.07 2.82 31.61
C LYS A 153 40.07 2.01 30.77
N THR A 154 38.86 1.80 31.30
CA THR A 154 37.86 0.90 30.68
C THR A 154 37.28 1.49 29.38
N GLY A 155 37.11 2.81 29.30
CA GLY A 155 36.34 3.46 28.24
C GLY A 155 34.82 3.39 28.46
N ASP A 156 34.39 2.96 29.65
CA ASP A 156 32.99 2.95 30.07
C ASP A 156 32.72 4.14 31.01
N TRP A 157 31.55 4.76 30.87
CA TRP A 157 31.08 5.88 31.68
C TRP A 157 30.05 5.38 32.70
N GLY A 158 30.17 5.81 33.96
CA GLY A 158 29.28 5.37 35.02
C GLY A 158 29.47 6.14 36.33
N TYR A 159 28.76 5.71 37.38
CA TYR A 159 28.86 6.32 38.71
C TYR A 159 28.70 5.28 39.82
N MET A 160 29.26 5.62 40.99
CA MET A 160 29.08 4.85 42.22
C MET A 160 27.82 5.30 42.96
N LEU A 161 27.03 4.35 43.47
CA LEU A 161 25.92 4.58 44.38
C LEU A 161 26.40 4.62 45.84
N SER A 162 25.58 5.21 46.71
CA SER A 162 25.90 5.39 48.14
C SER A 162 26.03 4.08 48.92
N ASP A 163 25.52 2.97 48.38
CA ASP A 163 25.62 1.63 48.96
C ASP A 163 26.85 0.83 48.45
N GLY A 164 27.70 1.47 47.63
CA GLY A 164 28.91 0.88 47.06
C GLY A 164 28.68 -0.01 45.83
N SER A 165 27.46 -0.04 45.28
CA SER A 165 27.22 -0.56 43.93
C SER A 165 27.57 0.49 42.87
N PHE A 166 27.79 0.09 41.63
CA PHE A 166 27.97 1.04 40.52
C PHE A 166 27.07 0.72 39.35
N GLU A 167 26.80 1.77 38.59
CA GLU A 167 25.95 1.77 37.42
C GLU A 167 26.79 2.14 36.21
N ILE A 168 26.51 1.49 35.08
CA ILE A 168 27.14 1.77 33.80
C ILE A 168 26.13 2.52 32.95
N CYS A 169 26.51 3.69 32.47
CA CYS A 169 25.68 4.57 31.67
C CYS A 169 25.93 4.42 30.16
N GLY A 170 27.10 3.91 29.75
CA GLY A 170 27.47 3.78 28.34
C GLY A 170 28.99 3.78 28.16
N ARG A 171 29.46 4.03 26.92
CA ARG A 171 30.89 4.18 26.61
C ARG A 171 31.26 5.65 26.48
N CYS A 172 32.48 6.02 26.91
CA CYS A 172 32.97 7.41 26.89
C CYS A 172 33.22 7.96 25.48
N ASP A 173 33.32 7.07 24.49
CA ASP A 173 33.80 7.40 23.16
C ASP A 173 32.67 7.83 22.20
N SER A 174 31.61 8.57 22.62
CA SER A 174 30.42 8.76 21.73
C SER A 174 29.54 10.03 21.83
N MET A 175 29.78 11.10 22.62
CA MET A 175 28.78 12.21 22.64
C MET A 175 29.27 13.61 23.03
N VAL A 176 28.84 14.66 22.31
CA VAL A 176 29.04 16.09 22.59
C VAL A 176 27.76 16.91 22.41
N LYS A 177 27.56 17.99 23.18
CA LYS A 177 26.38 18.87 23.04
C LYS A 177 26.69 20.16 22.28
N ILE A 178 25.93 20.44 21.22
CA ILE A 178 26.06 21.65 20.38
C ILE A 178 24.68 22.24 20.10
N ARG A 179 24.48 23.53 20.39
CA ARG A 179 23.22 24.28 20.13
C ARG A 179 21.95 23.57 20.64
N GLY A 180 22.05 22.91 21.80
CA GLY A 180 20.94 22.17 22.42
C GLY A 180 20.76 20.72 21.95
N TYR A 181 21.53 20.27 20.96
CA TYR A 181 21.51 18.90 20.43
C TYR A 181 22.66 18.06 20.99
N SER A 182 22.38 16.83 21.40
CA SER A 182 23.41 15.82 21.67
C SER A 182 23.83 15.17 20.35
N ILE A 183 25.12 15.22 20.03
CA ILE A 183 25.71 14.79 18.77
C ILE A 183 26.82 13.78 19.07
N GLU A 184 26.78 12.62 18.43
CA GLU A 184 27.87 11.64 18.46
C GLU A 184 28.90 11.96 17.37
N ILE A 185 30.12 12.34 17.78
CA ILE A 185 31.17 12.74 16.83
C ILE A 185 31.55 11.58 15.91
N GLN A 186 31.63 10.37 16.47
CA GLN A 186 31.99 9.16 15.76
C GLN A 186 30.96 8.79 14.70
N ALA A 187 29.68 9.10 14.90
CA ALA A 187 28.64 8.91 13.90
C ALA A 187 28.83 9.87 12.70
N VAL A 188 29.27 11.10 12.96
CA VAL A 188 29.61 12.07 11.90
C VAL A 188 30.90 11.65 11.18
N GLU A 189 31.92 11.20 11.92
CA GLU A 189 33.18 10.68 11.35
C GLU A 189 32.94 9.43 10.50
N ALA A 190 32.17 8.47 11.00
CA ALA A 190 31.80 7.24 10.30
C ALA A 190 31.02 7.56 9.02
N ALA A 191 30.06 8.49 9.08
CA ALA A 191 29.31 8.92 7.90
C ALA A 191 30.18 9.59 6.82
N ILE A 192 31.26 10.28 7.23
CA ILE A 192 32.26 10.86 6.32
C ILE A 192 33.18 9.79 5.75
N LEU A 193 33.67 8.86 6.58
CA LEU A 193 34.56 7.76 6.19
C LEU A 193 33.87 6.76 5.26
N ASP A 194 32.54 6.64 5.35
CA ASP A 194 31.73 5.81 4.46
C ASP A 194 31.51 6.44 3.06
N LEU A 195 32.14 7.60 2.77
CA LEU A 195 32.13 8.18 1.44
C LEU A 195 33.28 7.59 0.60
N PRO A 196 33.01 7.01 -0.59
CA PRO A 196 34.06 6.44 -1.45
C PRO A 196 35.12 7.45 -1.92
N THR A 197 34.86 8.74 -1.73
CA THR A 197 35.75 9.85 -2.09
C THR A 197 36.59 10.33 -0.91
N VAL A 198 36.57 9.63 0.23
CA VAL A 198 37.29 10.00 1.46
C VAL A 198 38.16 8.85 1.93
N ASN A 199 39.47 9.10 2.00
CA ASN A 199 40.47 8.13 2.47
C ASN A 199 40.64 8.16 4.00
N ALA A 200 40.48 9.33 4.63
CA ALA A 200 40.51 9.49 6.07
C ALA A 200 39.73 10.75 6.50
N ALA A 201 39.14 10.73 7.69
CA ALA A 201 38.45 11.90 8.23
C ALA A 201 38.52 11.95 9.76
N VAL A 202 38.48 13.17 10.27
CA VAL A 202 38.45 13.49 11.70
C VAL A 202 37.50 14.65 11.90
N VAL A 203 36.61 14.56 12.87
CA VAL A 203 35.67 15.62 13.24
C VAL A 203 35.99 16.12 14.63
N ILE A 204 36.08 17.44 14.79
CA ILE A 204 36.28 18.07 16.09
C ILE A 204 35.21 19.13 16.34
N VAL A 205 34.99 19.44 17.62
CA VAL A 205 34.18 20.57 18.05
C VAL A 205 35.08 21.78 18.27
N LYS A 206 34.66 22.96 17.81
CA LYS A 206 35.28 24.25 18.12
C LYS A 206 34.29 25.21 18.78
N GLY A 207 34.80 26.13 19.60
CA GLY A 207 34.05 27.11 20.40
C GLY A 207 34.34 27.00 21.91
N GLU A 208 34.43 28.14 22.60
CA GLU A 208 34.69 28.19 24.05
C GLU A 208 33.40 27.98 24.89
N GLU A 209 33.58 27.76 26.20
CA GLU A 209 32.46 27.55 27.12
C GLU A 209 31.68 28.86 27.34
N GLY A 210 30.51 28.98 26.72
CA GLY A 210 29.69 30.21 26.70
C GLY A 210 29.44 30.79 25.31
N GLU A 211 30.06 30.24 24.25
CA GLU A 211 29.87 30.63 22.85
C GLU A 211 29.17 29.53 22.02
N ASP A 212 28.70 29.88 20.82
CA ASP A 212 28.09 28.93 19.88
C ASP A 212 29.12 27.92 19.37
N LYS A 213 29.16 26.74 20.00
CA LYS A 213 29.96 25.59 19.53
C LYS A 213 29.56 25.17 18.12
N TYR A 214 30.51 24.67 17.33
CA TYR A 214 30.30 24.17 15.97
C TYR A 214 31.24 23.01 15.62
N LEU A 215 30.87 22.23 14.61
CA LEU A 215 31.63 21.08 14.12
C LEU A 215 32.57 21.47 12.98
N VAL A 216 33.79 20.91 12.98
CA VAL A 216 34.78 21.05 11.91
C VAL A 216 35.24 19.66 11.48
N ALA A 217 35.10 19.33 10.19
CA ALA A 217 35.57 18.09 9.61
C ALA A 217 36.89 18.31 8.84
N TYR A 218 37.93 17.56 9.20
CA TYR A 218 39.20 17.48 8.49
C TYR A 218 39.24 16.20 7.69
N ILE A 219 39.47 16.30 6.39
CA ILE A 219 39.21 15.20 5.45
C ILE A 219 40.39 15.04 4.50
N VAL A 220 40.87 13.82 4.34
CA VAL A 220 41.81 13.44 3.28
C VAL A 220 40.99 12.84 2.15
N PRO A 221 40.84 13.53 1.01
CA PRO A 221 40.06 13.03 -0.11
C PRO A 221 40.77 11.88 -0.82
N GLU A 222 40.01 10.91 -1.31
CA GLU A 222 40.45 9.91 -2.26
C GLU A 222 40.09 10.39 -3.67
N GLY A 223 41.09 10.87 -4.42
CA GLY A 223 40.90 11.46 -5.76
C GLY A 223 40.52 12.95 -5.74
N GLN A 224 39.88 13.44 -6.81
CA GLN A 224 39.35 14.81 -6.87
C GLN A 224 37.94 14.84 -6.29
N THR A 225 37.76 15.44 -5.11
CA THR A 225 36.43 15.70 -4.54
C THR A 225 36.38 17.10 -3.92
N THR A 226 35.18 17.69 -3.86
CA THR A 226 34.97 19.03 -3.31
C THR A 226 34.29 19.00 -1.95
N LYS A 227 34.48 20.05 -1.14
CA LYS A 227 33.75 20.24 0.14
C LYS A 227 32.23 20.20 -0.06
N LYS A 228 31.76 20.70 -1.21
CA LYS A 228 30.34 20.72 -1.61
C LYS A 228 29.78 19.31 -1.81
N GLU A 229 30.54 18.43 -2.48
CA GLU A 229 30.15 17.03 -2.70
C GLU A 229 30.05 16.27 -1.37
N ILE A 230 31.04 16.43 -0.49
CA ILE A 230 31.05 15.81 0.83
C ILE A 230 29.87 16.32 1.68
N ARG A 231 29.66 17.63 1.75
CA ARG A 231 28.55 18.23 2.50
C ARG A 231 27.19 17.75 1.97
N ALA A 232 27.01 17.66 0.66
CA ALA A 232 25.79 17.16 0.03
C ALA A 232 25.56 15.67 0.34
N ALA A 233 26.62 14.86 0.38
CA ALA A 233 26.52 13.45 0.73
C ALA A 233 26.17 13.23 2.21
N LEU A 234 26.74 14.02 3.13
CA LEU A 234 26.40 13.96 4.56
C LEU A 234 24.96 14.39 4.84
N LYS A 235 24.46 15.43 4.16
CA LYS A 235 23.05 15.88 4.29
C LYS A 235 22.02 14.80 3.95
N ARG A 236 22.42 13.76 3.19
CA ARG A 236 21.56 12.60 2.88
C ARG A 236 21.58 11.53 3.96
N ARG A 237 22.58 11.54 4.85
CA ARG A 237 22.87 10.47 5.82
C ARG A 237 22.67 10.92 7.26
N LEU A 238 22.76 12.22 7.54
CA LEU A 238 22.73 12.80 8.88
C LEU A 238 21.71 13.94 8.98
N PRO A 239 21.08 14.14 10.15
CA PRO A 239 20.30 15.35 10.43
C PRO A 239 21.10 16.63 10.25
N PHE A 240 20.43 17.74 9.86
CA PHE A 240 21.10 19.01 9.53
C PHE A 240 22.03 19.55 10.64
N TYR A 241 21.69 19.31 11.91
CA TYR A 241 22.45 19.77 13.07
C TYR A 241 23.74 18.95 13.31
N MET A 242 23.87 17.77 12.70
CA MET A 242 25.07 16.93 12.74
C MET A 242 26.04 17.22 11.57
N ILE A 243 25.63 18.06 10.61
CA ILE A 243 26.48 18.41 9.47
C ILE A 243 27.58 19.37 9.91
N PRO A 244 28.87 19.06 9.66
CA PRO A 244 29.97 19.95 9.99
C PRO A 244 29.79 21.35 9.40
N SER A 245 30.03 22.39 10.21
CA SER A 245 29.93 23.78 9.77
C SER A 245 31.09 24.12 8.82
N TYR A 246 32.27 23.54 9.08
CA TYR A 246 33.46 23.74 8.26
C TYR A 246 34.05 22.41 7.79
N PHE A 247 34.57 22.41 6.57
CA PHE A 247 35.28 21.28 5.97
C PHE A 247 36.68 21.73 5.58
N VAL A 248 37.71 21.01 5.99
CA VAL A 248 39.12 21.30 5.70
C VAL A 248 39.71 20.09 4.98
N LEU A 249 40.04 20.25 3.70
CA LEU A 249 40.69 19.19 2.92
C LEU A 249 42.19 19.18 3.22
N LEU A 250 42.71 18.02 3.61
CA LEU A 250 44.11 17.79 3.94
C LEU A 250 44.74 16.81 2.94
N LYS A 251 46.06 16.90 2.77
CA LYS A 251 46.81 15.89 2.00
C LYS A 251 46.97 14.58 2.79
N GLU A 252 47.08 14.69 4.11
CA GLU A 252 47.18 13.58 5.05
C GLU A 252 46.68 14.05 6.42
N ILE A 253 46.18 13.13 7.26
CA ILE A 253 45.83 13.45 8.64
C ILE A 253 47.15 13.59 9.42
N PRO A 254 47.43 14.73 10.05
CA PRO A 254 48.65 14.89 10.83
C PRO A 254 48.60 13.96 12.04
N ILE A 255 49.62 13.10 12.15
CA ILE A 255 49.79 12.15 13.25
C ILE A 255 51.09 12.45 14.00
N LEU A 256 51.10 12.19 15.29
CA LEU A 256 52.31 12.27 16.11
C LEU A 256 53.27 11.15 15.68
N ALA A 257 54.46 11.52 15.19
CA ALA A 257 55.47 10.59 14.67
C ALA A 257 55.93 9.51 15.67
N SER A 258 55.65 9.69 16.97
CA SER A 258 56.00 8.79 18.06
C SER A 258 54.88 7.83 18.52
N SER A 259 53.62 8.04 18.11
CA SER A 259 52.48 7.23 18.58
C SER A 259 51.43 6.88 17.52
N GLY A 260 51.56 7.40 16.29
CA GLY A 260 50.60 7.17 15.21
C GLY A 260 49.20 7.78 15.43
N LYS A 261 48.98 8.48 16.54
CA LYS A 261 47.72 9.15 16.89
C LYS A 261 47.60 10.51 16.24
N LEU A 262 46.36 10.93 15.96
CA LEU A 262 46.01 12.27 15.49
C LEU A 262 46.70 13.37 16.31
N ASP A 263 47.50 14.20 15.65
CA ASP A 263 48.06 15.41 16.23
C ASP A 263 47.07 16.57 16.07
N LYS A 264 46.16 16.70 17.05
CA LYS A 264 45.14 17.77 17.06
C LYS A 264 45.72 19.18 17.03
N LYS A 265 46.98 19.39 17.47
CA LYS A 265 47.64 20.70 17.47
C LYS A 265 48.23 21.06 16.11
N ALA A 266 48.50 20.06 15.27
CA ALA A 266 48.98 20.22 13.90
C ALA A 266 47.85 20.34 12.87
N LEU A 267 46.59 20.19 13.27
CA LEU A 267 45.44 20.46 12.40
C LEU A 267 45.38 21.95 12.03
N PRO A 268 45.25 22.32 10.74
CA PRO A 268 45.20 23.71 10.32
C PRO A 268 44.05 24.48 11.00
N PRO A 269 44.24 25.76 11.38
CA PRO A 269 43.14 26.57 11.89
C PRO A 269 42.08 26.77 10.79
N VAL A 270 40.82 26.88 11.21
CA VAL A 270 39.73 27.32 10.33
C VAL A 270 39.95 28.82 10.16
N LYS A 271 40.30 29.27 8.95
CA LYS A 271 40.43 30.70 8.67
C LYS A 271 39.01 31.27 8.50
N GLU A 272 38.52 31.97 9.52
CA GLU A 272 37.17 32.56 9.52
C GLU A 272 37.01 33.67 8.46
N ASP A 273 38.11 34.24 7.95
CA ASP A 273 38.11 35.39 7.01
C ASP A 273 38.36 35.04 5.52
N GLU A 274 38.66 33.79 5.16
CA GLU A 274 38.89 33.39 3.75
C GLU A 274 37.74 32.56 3.14
N GLU A 275 36.71 32.20 3.91
CA GLU A 275 35.56 31.41 3.43
C GLU A 275 34.19 32.03 3.77
N THR A 276 34.09 33.36 3.83
CA THR A 276 32.87 34.01 3.32
C THR A 276 32.96 34.08 1.80
N ASP A 277 33.09 32.91 1.18
CA ASP A 277 33.04 32.81 -0.26
C ASP A 277 31.66 33.32 -0.69
N GLN A 278 31.63 34.15 -1.71
CA GLN A 278 30.42 34.57 -2.41
C GLN A 278 29.72 33.39 -3.13
N GLU A 279 30.03 32.15 -2.75
CA GLU A 279 29.38 30.93 -3.24
C GLU A 279 27.99 30.82 -2.61
N GLY A 280 27.00 31.30 -3.36
CA GLY A 280 25.60 31.19 -2.98
C GLY A 280 24.80 32.49 -3.12
N ALA A 281 25.47 33.63 -3.31
CA ALA A 281 24.76 34.87 -3.63
C ALA A 281 24.21 34.82 -5.06
N PRO A 282 22.97 35.29 -5.32
CA PRO A 282 22.41 35.33 -6.66
C PRO A 282 23.21 36.26 -7.57
N THR A 283 23.77 35.68 -8.64
CA THR A 283 24.72 36.38 -9.53
C THR A 283 24.03 36.97 -10.76
N THR A 284 23.02 36.28 -11.31
CA THR A 284 22.22 36.77 -12.44
C THR A 284 20.98 37.53 -11.97
N GLU A 285 20.43 38.39 -12.83
CA GLU A 285 19.18 39.11 -12.52
C GLU A 285 18.00 38.13 -12.31
N LEU A 286 17.98 37.02 -13.06
CA LEU A 286 16.99 35.97 -12.89
C LEU A 286 17.17 35.22 -11.57
N GLU A 287 18.41 34.89 -11.17
CA GLU A 287 18.70 34.30 -9.87
C GLU A 287 18.27 35.23 -8.71
N LYS A 288 18.47 36.55 -8.84
CA LYS A 288 18.05 37.53 -7.83
C LYS A 288 16.54 37.56 -7.67
N GLN A 289 15.81 37.61 -8.79
CA GLN A 289 14.35 37.64 -8.78
C GLN A 289 13.76 36.32 -8.25
N LEU A 290 14.30 35.17 -8.66
CA LEU A 290 13.89 33.87 -8.13
C LEU A 290 14.20 33.72 -6.63
N ALA A 291 15.39 34.14 -6.19
CA ALA A 291 15.76 34.11 -4.78
C ALA A 291 14.81 34.96 -3.91
N LEU A 292 14.32 36.09 -4.41
CA LEU A 292 13.29 36.90 -3.74
C LEU A 292 11.96 36.15 -3.63
N VAL A 293 11.49 35.53 -4.72
CA VAL A 293 10.26 34.73 -4.70
C VAL A 293 10.37 33.57 -3.70
N TRP A 294 11.54 32.92 -3.64
CA TRP A 294 11.83 31.86 -2.67
C TRP A 294 11.85 32.36 -1.24
N ALA A 295 12.53 33.49 -0.98
CA ALA A 295 12.62 34.12 0.32
C ALA A 295 11.22 34.46 0.87
N GLU A 296 10.35 35.01 0.02
CA GLU A 296 8.97 35.33 0.40
C GLU A 296 8.12 34.09 0.68
N VAL A 297 8.26 33.04 -0.13
CA VAL A 297 7.46 31.81 0.02
C VAL A 297 7.91 31.01 1.24
N LEU A 298 9.21 30.95 1.50
CA LEU A 298 9.82 30.20 2.61
C LEU A 298 9.97 31.02 3.89
N GLN A 299 9.64 32.32 3.85
CA GLN A 299 9.78 33.27 4.97
C GLN A 299 11.22 33.42 5.51
N HIS A 300 12.20 33.33 4.62
CA HIS A 300 13.62 33.57 4.94
C HIS A 300 14.03 34.99 4.55
N LYS A 301 15.06 35.53 5.23
CA LYS A 301 15.60 36.87 4.92
C LYS A 301 16.44 36.90 3.63
N SER A 302 17.11 35.79 3.33
CA SER A 302 17.94 35.60 2.14
C SER A 302 17.98 34.10 1.81
N ILE A 303 18.21 33.78 0.53
CA ILE A 303 18.28 32.41 0.02
C ILE A 303 19.62 32.24 -0.66
N ASP A 304 20.37 31.20 -0.29
CA ASP A 304 21.53 30.74 -1.06
C ASP A 304 21.04 30.07 -2.34
N VAL A 305 21.56 30.50 -3.50
CA VAL A 305 21.10 30.00 -4.80
C VAL A 305 21.43 28.53 -5.09
N GLN A 306 22.29 27.93 -4.27
CA GLN A 306 22.67 26.53 -4.29
C GLN A 306 21.92 25.69 -3.25
N GLU A 307 21.18 26.33 -2.34
CA GLU A 307 20.37 25.62 -1.36
C GLU A 307 19.07 25.12 -1.97
N SER A 308 18.72 23.89 -1.59
CA SER A 308 17.52 23.26 -2.11
C SER A 308 16.27 23.89 -1.50
N PHE A 309 15.22 24.10 -2.30
CA PHE A 309 13.91 24.57 -1.83
C PHE A 309 13.41 23.73 -0.64
N PHE A 310 13.64 22.42 -0.72
CA PHE A 310 13.17 21.46 0.29
C PHE A 310 14.03 21.47 1.55
N ASP A 311 15.35 21.68 1.41
CA ASP A 311 16.27 21.80 2.55
C ASP A 311 15.98 23.06 3.38
N LEU A 312 15.45 24.09 2.72
CA LEU A 312 15.05 25.37 3.33
C LEU A 312 13.67 25.33 4.04
N GLY A 313 13.08 24.13 4.19
CA GLY A 313 11.76 23.94 4.80
C GLY A 313 10.60 24.00 3.79
N GLY A 314 10.89 24.00 2.49
CA GLY A 314 9.88 23.94 1.44
C GLY A 314 9.15 22.60 1.41
N HIS A 315 7.82 22.66 1.41
CA HIS A 315 6.96 21.49 1.27
C HIS A 315 5.94 21.67 0.13
N SER A 316 5.15 20.65 -0.17
CA SER A 316 4.22 20.58 -1.32
C SER A 316 3.32 21.80 -1.50
N LEU A 317 2.80 22.37 -0.41
CA LEU A 317 1.96 23.57 -0.41
C LEU A 317 2.78 24.83 -0.75
N LEU A 318 4.00 24.94 -0.22
CA LEU A 318 4.91 26.03 -0.53
C LEU A 318 5.45 25.91 -1.96
N ALA A 319 5.76 24.71 -2.42
CA ALA A 319 6.14 24.42 -3.81
C ALA A 319 5.06 24.87 -4.80
N THR A 320 3.78 24.55 -4.51
CA THR A 320 2.66 25.01 -5.33
C THR A 320 2.57 26.55 -5.35
N LYS A 321 2.72 27.21 -4.20
CA LYS A 321 2.74 28.68 -4.11
C LYS A 321 3.91 29.28 -4.89
N LEU A 322 5.09 28.67 -4.78
CA LEU A 322 6.30 29.05 -5.50
C LEU A 322 6.07 28.98 -7.01
N LEU A 323 5.63 27.83 -7.52
CA LEU A 323 5.42 27.60 -8.94
C LEU A 323 4.35 28.53 -9.53
N ASN A 324 3.27 28.81 -8.79
CA ASN A 324 2.28 29.80 -9.20
C ASN A 324 2.86 31.21 -9.31
N ARG A 325 3.68 31.64 -8.33
CA ARG A 325 4.36 32.95 -8.40
C ARG A 325 5.38 33.01 -9.53
N VAL A 326 6.14 31.94 -9.74
CA VAL A 326 7.07 31.83 -10.86
C VAL A 326 6.32 31.94 -12.19
N LYS A 327 5.16 31.28 -12.33
CA LYS A 327 4.29 31.40 -13.50
C LYS A 327 3.77 32.82 -13.70
N GLU A 328 3.30 33.47 -12.63
CA GLU A 328 2.78 34.84 -12.69
C GLU A 328 3.85 35.84 -13.11
N GLN A 329 5.05 35.73 -12.54
CA GLN A 329 6.16 36.67 -12.70
C GLN A 329 6.98 36.43 -13.97
N PHE A 330 7.33 35.19 -14.28
CA PHE A 330 8.20 34.83 -15.40
C PHE A 330 7.46 34.24 -16.60
N LYS A 331 6.11 34.18 -16.57
CA LYS A 331 5.25 33.65 -17.63
C LYS A 331 5.65 32.25 -18.13
N THR A 332 6.25 31.46 -17.25
CA THR A 332 6.78 30.13 -17.53
C THR A 332 6.01 29.09 -16.74
N GLU A 333 5.53 28.03 -17.40
CA GLU A 333 4.87 26.92 -16.71
C GLU A 333 5.89 25.87 -16.29
N LEU A 334 6.14 25.79 -14.97
CA LEU A 334 6.98 24.77 -14.37
C LEU A 334 6.12 23.79 -13.56
N THR A 335 6.46 22.51 -13.62
CA THR A 335 5.80 21.44 -12.87
C THR A 335 6.45 21.23 -11.51
N VAL A 336 5.76 20.52 -10.60
CA VAL A 336 6.36 20.09 -9.32
C VAL A 336 7.56 19.18 -9.56
N ARG A 337 7.51 18.36 -10.62
CA ARG A 337 8.63 17.53 -11.05
C ARG A 337 9.84 18.40 -11.40
N ASP A 338 9.64 19.51 -12.11
CA ASP A 338 10.73 20.44 -12.45
C ASP A 338 11.37 21.05 -11.21
N LEU A 339 10.58 21.41 -10.18
CA LEU A 339 11.13 21.91 -8.92
C LEU A 339 11.93 20.85 -8.16
N PHE A 340 11.53 19.58 -8.20
CA PHE A 340 12.33 18.51 -7.57
C PHE A 340 13.62 18.21 -8.34
N ILE A 341 13.60 18.29 -9.67
CA ILE A 341 14.77 18.07 -10.52
C ILE A 341 15.72 19.28 -10.45
N HIS A 342 15.17 20.49 -10.46
CA HIS A 342 15.87 21.78 -10.44
C HIS A 342 15.60 22.49 -9.12
N SER A 343 15.99 21.82 -8.03
CA SER A 343 15.57 22.18 -6.67
C SER A 343 16.34 23.32 -6.04
N THR A 344 17.16 24.07 -6.77
CA THR A 344 17.88 25.26 -6.30
C THR A 344 17.56 26.46 -7.19
N VAL A 345 17.70 27.68 -6.67
CA VAL A 345 17.45 28.90 -7.46
C VAL A 345 18.32 28.93 -8.72
N SER A 346 19.59 28.52 -8.64
CA SER A 346 20.50 28.50 -9.79
C SER A 346 20.08 27.46 -10.85
N MET A 347 19.61 26.28 -10.43
CA MET A 347 19.13 25.26 -11.37
C MET A 347 17.81 25.68 -12.03
N MET A 348 16.90 26.31 -11.27
CA MET A 348 15.63 26.80 -11.76
C MET A 348 15.79 27.99 -12.70
N ALA A 349 16.71 28.92 -12.41
CA ALA A 349 17.05 30.03 -13.30
C ALA A 349 17.51 29.53 -14.68
N LYS A 350 18.41 28.55 -14.71
CA LYS A 350 18.90 27.92 -15.95
C LYS A 350 17.79 27.23 -16.75
N LEU A 351 16.82 26.61 -16.07
CA LEU A 351 15.67 25.99 -16.72
C LEU A 351 14.77 27.04 -17.39
N ILE A 352 14.49 28.14 -16.70
CA ILE A 352 13.66 29.25 -17.22
C ILE A 352 14.36 29.96 -18.39
N GLU A 353 15.68 30.18 -18.32
CA GLU A 353 16.47 30.74 -19.42
C GLU A 353 16.43 29.87 -20.68
N ARG A 354 16.50 28.55 -20.51
CA ARG A 354 16.38 27.57 -21.60
C ARG A 354 15.01 27.61 -22.26
N GLN A 355 13.93 27.67 -21.48
CA GLN A 355 12.56 27.77 -22.00
C GLN A 355 12.27 29.14 -22.65
N SER A 356 13.02 30.17 -22.27
CA SER A 356 12.93 31.54 -22.81
C SER A 356 13.84 31.83 -24.01
N GLY A 357 14.64 30.85 -24.46
CA GLY A 357 15.38 30.90 -25.73
C GLY A 357 16.66 31.74 -25.77
N THR A 358 17.39 31.92 -24.65
CA THR A 358 18.58 32.80 -24.58
C THR A 358 19.91 32.13 -24.14
N GLY A 359 20.03 30.80 -24.17
CA GLY A 359 21.24 30.08 -23.72
C GLY A 359 21.83 29.10 -24.73
N ASP A 360 23.15 29.14 -24.89
CA ASP A 360 24.01 28.35 -25.79
C ASP A 360 23.83 26.82 -25.66
N THR A 361 23.89 26.10 -26.78
CA THR A 361 23.38 24.71 -26.96
C THR A 361 24.37 23.59 -26.57
N ALA A 362 25.47 23.89 -25.87
CA ALA A 362 26.59 22.95 -25.70
C ALA A 362 26.65 22.17 -24.36
N LEU A 363 25.73 22.34 -23.40
CA LEU A 363 25.79 21.70 -22.06
C LEU A 363 24.67 20.66 -21.81
N ALA A 364 24.51 19.71 -22.73
CA ALA A 364 23.45 18.71 -22.73
C ALA A 364 23.59 17.54 -21.72
N ARG A 365 24.44 17.61 -20.67
CA ARG A 365 24.71 16.46 -19.77
C ARG A 365 24.96 16.81 -18.31
N LEU A 366 24.03 17.50 -17.63
CA LEU A 366 24.13 17.72 -16.17
C LEU A 366 22.82 17.46 -15.43
N SER A 367 22.04 16.48 -15.90
CA SER A 367 21.18 15.70 -15.02
C SER A 367 21.83 14.31 -14.97
N PRO A 368 22.37 13.83 -13.84
CA PRO A 368 22.80 12.44 -13.79
C PRO A 368 21.59 11.58 -14.12
N GLU A 369 21.68 10.79 -15.19
CA GLU A 369 20.68 9.80 -15.56
C GLU A 369 20.50 8.88 -14.34
N LEU A 370 19.26 8.74 -13.85
CA LEU A 370 18.97 7.94 -12.67
C LEU A 370 19.23 6.47 -13.01
N ASP A 371 20.35 5.93 -12.51
CA ASP A 371 20.70 4.53 -12.67
C ASP A 371 20.25 3.77 -11.42
N LEU A 372 19.09 3.11 -11.51
CA LEU A 372 18.51 2.37 -10.39
C LEU A 372 19.43 1.23 -9.90
N ARG A 373 20.30 0.68 -10.76
CA ARG A 373 21.24 -0.37 -10.35
C ARG A 373 22.33 0.20 -9.44
N LYS A 374 22.85 1.39 -9.78
CA LYS A 374 23.79 2.11 -8.91
C LYS A 374 23.16 2.55 -7.59
N GLU A 375 21.88 2.94 -7.61
CA GLU A 375 21.15 3.24 -6.36
C GLU A 375 21.07 2.00 -5.45
N VAL A 376 20.77 0.83 -6.02
CA VAL A 376 20.77 -0.44 -5.26
C VAL A 376 22.16 -0.80 -4.75
N GLU A 377 23.24 -0.47 -5.47
CA GLU A 377 24.61 -0.66 -5.00
C GLU A 377 24.98 0.31 -3.87
N MET A 378 24.59 1.59 -4.01
CA MET A 378 24.85 2.66 -3.03
C MET A 378 24.18 2.39 -1.68
N HIS A 379 22.93 1.91 -1.70
CA HIS A 379 22.14 1.63 -0.50
C HIS A 379 22.28 0.19 0.02
N ASN A 380 23.19 -0.57 -0.59
CA ASN A 380 23.42 -1.94 -0.17
C ASN A 380 24.17 -1.94 1.16
N GLN A 381 23.66 -2.69 2.15
CA GLN A 381 24.23 -2.73 3.51
C GLN A 381 25.61 -3.44 3.60
N GLY A 382 26.28 -3.73 2.48
CA GLY A 382 27.58 -4.42 2.47
C GLY A 382 27.54 -5.85 3.02
N ALA A 383 28.66 -6.34 3.57
CA ALA A 383 28.76 -7.66 4.18
C ALA A 383 28.41 -7.60 5.68
N VAL A 384 27.13 -7.52 6.01
CA VAL A 384 26.66 -7.71 7.39
C VAL A 384 26.86 -9.19 7.76
N SER A 385 27.79 -9.48 8.67
CA SER A 385 28.02 -10.83 9.19
C SER A 385 26.85 -11.21 10.11
N MET A 386 26.02 -12.17 9.67
CA MET A 386 24.83 -12.64 10.40
C MET A 386 24.92 -14.12 10.79
N ASP A 387 26.10 -14.73 10.63
CA ASP A 387 26.28 -16.18 10.67
C ASP A 387 25.89 -16.80 12.03
N ILE A 388 26.15 -16.10 13.13
CA ILE A 388 25.86 -16.59 14.48
C ILE A 388 24.37 -16.40 14.79
N GLU A 389 23.83 -15.24 14.45
CA GLU A 389 22.46 -14.82 14.70
C GLU A 389 21.47 -15.64 13.85
N LEU A 390 21.81 -15.93 12.59
CA LEU A 390 21.05 -16.80 11.70
C LEU A 390 21.01 -18.24 12.23
N ARG A 391 22.14 -18.78 12.69
CA ARG A 391 22.18 -20.11 13.30
C ARG A 391 21.31 -20.18 14.55
N SER A 392 21.32 -19.13 15.36
CA SER A 392 20.45 -19.02 16.54
C SER A 392 18.96 -18.99 16.13
N PHE A 393 18.61 -18.14 15.18
CA PHE A 393 17.24 -18.00 14.67
C PHE A 393 16.69 -19.30 14.07
N TRP A 394 17.42 -19.96 13.16
CA TRP A 394 16.91 -21.18 12.53
C TRP A 394 16.79 -22.34 13.52
N ARG A 395 17.65 -22.39 14.56
CA ARG A 395 17.49 -23.34 15.66
C ARG A 395 16.21 -23.08 16.45
N SER A 396 15.89 -21.83 16.77
CA SER A 396 14.66 -21.52 17.53
C SER A 396 13.38 -21.81 16.72
N VAL A 397 13.41 -21.59 15.40
CA VAL A 397 12.26 -21.89 14.50
C VAL A 397 12.00 -23.40 14.36
N GLN A 398 13.03 -24.25 14.40
CA GLN A 398 12.90 -25.71 14.28
C GLN A 398 12.12 -26.34 15.44
N TYR A 399 12.10 -25.70 16.62
CA TYR A 399 11.26 -26.10 17.75
C TYR A 399 9.90 -25.40 17.63
N SER A 400 8.99 -25.99 16.85
CA SER A 400 7.69 -25.39 16.50
C SER A 400 6.95 -24.83 17.73
N ASN A 401 6.88 -23.51 17.87
CA ASN A 401 6.22 -22.89 19.02
C ASN A 401 4.93 -22.19 18.60
N LYS A 402 3.79 -22.87 18.80
CA LYS A 402 2.45 -22.31 18.56
C LYS A 402 2.15 -21.07 19.44
N ASN A 403 2.92 -20.81 20.50
CA ASN A 403 2.72 -19.69 21.42
C ASN A 403 3.42 -18.38 21.02
N LYS A 404 4.25 -18.36 19.95
CA LYS A 404 5.02 -17.17 19.55
C LYS A 404 4.13 -15.94 19.28
N TRP A 405 2.89 -16.15 18.83
CA TRP A 405 1.94 -15.10 18.48
C TRP A 405 0.95 -14.74 19.60
N TYR A 406 1.05 -15.39 20.76
CA TYR A 406 0.28 -15.04 21.96
C TYR A 406 1.04 -14.06 22.88
N ARG A 407 2.37 -13.97 22.77
CA ARG A 407 3.23 -13.07 23.58
C ARG A 407 4.36 -12.38 22.81
N GLY A 408 4.44 -12.56 21.49
CA GLY A 408 5.51 -11.97 20.68
C GLY A 408 5.41 -10.46 20.56
N ARG A 409 6.52 -9.83 20.14
CA ARG A 409 6.65 -8.39 19.97
C ARG A 409 6.88 -8.04 18.50
N VAL A 410 5.98 -7.23 17.95
CA VAL A 410 6.00 -6.85 16.53
C VAL A 410 6.39 -5.38 16.41
N LEU A 411 7.39 -5.07 15.59
CA LEU A 411 7.62 -3.70 15.14
C LEU A 411 6.82 -3.45 13.87
N LEU A 412 5.85 -2.54 13.95
CA LEU A 412 5.06 -2.09 12.81
C LEU A 412 5.48 -0.68 12.40
N THR A 413 5.96 -0.55 11.17
CA THR A 413 6.17 0.77 10.55
C THR A 413 4.98 1.12 9.66
N GLY A 414 4.68 2.41 9.52
CA GLY A 414 3.59 2.85 8.64
C GLY A 414 2.19 2.68 9.24
N ALA A 415 2.07 2.48 10.56
CA ALA A 415 0.80 2.34 11.27
C ALA A 415 -0.14 3.57 11.12
N THR A 416 0.41 4.72 10.71
CA THR A 416 -0.36 5.94 10.40
C THR A 416 -0.72 6.08 8.90
N GLY A 417 -0.45 5.05 8.10
CA GLY A 417 -0.89 4.92 6.71
C GLY A 417 -2.16 4.05 6.58
N PHE A 418 -2.72 3.99 5.38
CA PHE A 418 -3.97 3.26 5.12
C PHE A 418 -3.84 1.75 5.45
N LEU A 419 -3.00 1.01 4.72
CA LEU A 419 -2.80 -0.41 4.99
C LEU A 419 -2.25 -0.68 6.41
N GLY A 420 -1.30 0.12 6.88
CA GLY A 420 -0.68 -0.08 8.20
C GLY A 420 -1.68 0.02 9.35
N ALA A 421 -2.70 0.88 9.24
CA ALA A 421 -3.79 0.95 10.20
C ALA A 421 -4.61 -0.36 10.25
N PHE A 422 -4.91 -0.95 9.07
CA PHE A 422 -5.62 -2.22 8.99
C PHE A 422 -4.77 -3.41 9.42
N ILE A 423 -3.47 -3.42 9.15
CA ILE A 423 -2.54 -4.42 9.72
C ILE A 423 -2.54 -4.34 11.25
N LEU A 424 -2.51 -3.12 11.82
CA LEU A 424 -2.60 -2.95 13.27
C LEU A 424 -3.93 -3.49 13.80
N ARG A 425 -5.06 -3.17 13.16
CA ARG A 425 -6.38 -3.74 13.50
C ARG A 425 -6.32 -5.26 13.55
N ASP A 426 -5.79 -5.91 12.52
CA ASP A 426 -5.78 -7.37 12.43
C ASP A 426 -4.81 -8.04 13.41
N LEU A 427 -3.68 -7.38 13.73
CA LEU A 427 -2.82 -7.81 14.84
C LEU A 427 -3.56 -7.76 16.18
N LEU A 428 -4.37 -6.71 16.42
CA LEU A 428 -5.13 -6.57 17.66
C LEU A 428 -6.29 -7.57 17.73
N LEU A 429 -7.01 -7.80 16.63
CA LEU A 429 -8.16 -8.71 16.64
C LEU A 429 -7.75 -10.18 16.67
N ASN A 430 -6.66 -10.56 15.98
CA ASN A 430 -6.37 -11.96 15.68
C ASN A 430 -5.12 -12.51 16.37
N THR A 431 -4.41 -11.69 17.17
CA THR A 431 -3.19 -12.12 17.87
C THR A 431 -3.15 -11.60 19.30
N GLY A 432 -2.26 -12.17 20.13
CA GLY A 432 -1.93 -11.66 21.47
C GLY A 432 -0.66 -10.81 21.51
N THR A 433 -0.08 -10.43 20.36
CA THR A 433 1.23 -9.75 20.33
C THR A 433 1.17 -8.33 20.84
N HIS A 434 2.28 -7.86 21.44
CA HIS A 434 2.51 -6.45 21.72
C HIS A 434 3.07 -5.77 20.47
N VAL A 435 2.51 -4.63 20.07
CA VAL A 435 2.83 -3.95 18.81
C VAL A 435 3.50 -2.61 19.08
N TYR A 436 4.73 -2.48 18.62
CA TYR A 436 5.52 -1.26 18.68
C TYR A 436 5.38 -0.51 17.36
N CYS A 437 4.70 0.64 17.40
CA CYS A 437 4.44 1.45 16.21
C CYS A 437 5.46 2.59 16.12
N VAL A 438 6.32 2.57 15.10
CA VAL A 438 7.25 3.69 14.85
C VAL A 438 6.48 4.84 14.21
N VAL A 439 6.39 5.97 14.90
CA VAL A 439 5.60 7.14 14.49
C VAL A 439 6.44 8.41 14.62
N ARG A 440 6.51 9.20 13.55
CA ARG A 440 7.14 10.53 13.61
C ARG A 440 6.30 11.48 14.46
N ALA A 441 6.94 12.15 15.40
CA ALA A 441 6.33 13.24 16.16
C ALA A 441 6.00 14.43 15.25
N LEU A 442 4.92 15.14 15.55
CA LEU A 442 4.59 16.42 14.92
C LEU A 442 4.68 17.53 15.98
N PRO A 443 5.01 18.78 15.63
CA PRO A 443 5.17 19.87 16.61
C PRO A 443 3.99 20.05 17.57
N GLU A 444 2.78 19.69 17.15
CA GLU A 444 1.54 19.86 17.91
C GLU A 444 0.89 18.54 18.36
N LYS A 445 1.45 17.38 18.03
CA LYS A 445 0.83 16.07 18.30
C LYS A 445 1.84 14.99 18.66
N SER A 446 1.54 14.26 19.74
CA SER A 446 2.30 13.06 20.10
C SER A 446 2.10 11.93 19.08
N GLY A 447 3.04 10.98 19.03
CA GLY A 447 2.93 9.80 18.16
C GLY A 447 1.64 9.00 18.40
N LEU A 448 1.24 8.83 19.66
CA LEU A 448 0.02 8.12 20.04
C LEU A 448 -1.24 8.86 19.58
N GLN A 449 -1.28 10.19 19.70
CA GLN A 449 -2.44 10.97 19.24
C GLN A 449 -2.62 10.82 17.73
N ARG A 450 -1.53 10.96 16.96
CA ARG A 450 -1.55 10.78 15.50
C ARG A 450 -2.01 9.39 15.08
N LEU A 451 -1.58 8.35 15.81
CA LEU A 451 -2.03 6.98 15.58
C LEU A 451 -3.54 6.84 15.84
N LYS A 452 -4.03 7.28 17.00
CA LYS A 452 -5.45 7.19 17.36
C LYS A 452 -6.34 7.93 16.36
N GLU A 453 -5.95 9.13 15.92
CA GLU A 453 -6.68 9.87 14.89
C GLU A 453 -6.75 9.11 13.56
N THR A 454 -5.66 8.45 13.14
CA THR A 454 -5.65 7.62 11.92
C THR A 454 -6.60 6.43 12.05
N LEU A 455 -6.57 5.75 13.20
CA LEU A 455 -7.48 4.62 13.45
C LEU A 455 -8.95 5.06 13.48
N GLN A 456 -9.24 6.25 13.98
CA GLN A 456 -10.59 6.84 13.94
C GLN A 456 -11.01 7.21 12.52
N GLN A 457 -10.10 7.77 11.71
CA GLN A 457 -10.36 8.10 10.31
C GLN A 457 -10.82 6.88 9.51
N TYR A 458 -10.22 5.72 9.75
CA TYR A 458 -10.57 4.47 9.08
C TYR A 458 -11.56 3.61 9.88
N GLY A 459 -12.22 4.19 10.89
CA GLY A 459 -13.29 3.54 11.65
C GLY A 459 -12.86 2.31 12.48
N ILE A 460 -11.56 2.11 12.68
CA ILE A 460 -11.02 1.06 13.55
C ILE A 460 -11.22 1.44 15.01
N LEU A 461 -11.06 2.73 15.33
CA LEU A 461 -11.45 3.30 16.61
C LEU A 461 -12.74 4.12 16.45
N PRO A 462 -13.54 4.22 17.52
CA PRO A 462 -14.79 4.97 17.46
C PRO A 462 -14.58 6.48 17.37
N SER A 463 -15.49 7.12 16.64
CA SER A 463 -15.73 8.56 16.72
C SER A 463 -16.74 8.87 17.85
N PRO A 464 -16.70 10.04 18.50
CA PRO A 464 -17.42 10.33 19.77
C PRO A 464 -18.97 10.30 19.77
N ARG A 465 -19.66 9.74 18.75
CA ARG A 465 -21.13 9.87 18.58
C ARG A 465 -21.85 8.66 17.94
N LYS A 466 -21.41 7.42 18.13
CA LYS A 466 -22.12 6.23 17.61
C LYS A 466 -22.05 5.04 18.56
N ASP A 467 -23.03 4.14 18.44
CA ASP A 467 -22.96 2.80 19.02
C ASP A 467 -21.72 2.07 18.47
N LEU A 468 -20.99 1.41 19.37
CA LEU A 468 -19.74 0.73 19.06
C LEU A 468 -20.00 -0.61 18.40
N THR A 469 -19.20 -0.96 17.39
CA THR A 469 -19.14 -2.36 16.93
C THR A 469 -18.24 -3.17 17.87
N GLU A 470 -18.49 -4.47 18.00
CA GLU A 470 -17.67 -5.37 18.82
C GLU A 470 -16.16 -5.28 18.46
N GLU A 471 -15.83 -5.20 17.17
CA GLU A 471 -14.45 -5.01 16.69
C GLU A 471 -13.82 -3.70 17.19
N GLN A 472 -14.60 -2.60 17.20
CA GLN A 472 -14.14 -1.30 17.70
C GLN A 472 -13.94 -1.30 19.21
N GLU A 473 -14.79 -2.01 19.97
CA GLU A 473 -14.61 -2.17 21.42
C GLU A 473 -13.32 -2.91 21.75
N ILE A 474 -13.07 -4.02 21.05
CA ILE A 474 -11.82 -4.78 21.19
C ILE A 474 -10.64 -3.89 20.80
N CYS A 475 -10.66 -3.27 19.62
CA CYS A 475 -9.55 -2.42 19.18
C CYS A 475 -9.28 -1.26 20.15
N ALA A 476 -10.31 -0.59 20.67
CA ALA A 476 -10.15 0.51 21.62
C ALA A 476 -9.46 0.05 22.91
N LYS A 477 -9.88 -1.09 23.47
CA LYS A 477 -9.26 -1.67 24.67
C LYS A 477 -7.82 -2.11 24.41
N GLU A 478 -7.59 -2.81 23.31
CA GLU A 478 -6.31 -3.43 23.01
C GLU A 478 -5.25 -2.41 22.57
N VAL A 479 -5.64 -1.29 21.95
CA VAL A 479 -4.71 -0.16 21.68
C VAL A 479 -4.09 0.37 22.97
N ASP A 480 -4.87 0.52 24.04
CA ASP A 480 -4.36 1.06 25.30
C ASP A 480 -3.48 0.04 26.06
N TYR A 481 -3.63 -1.26 25.80
CA TYR A 481 -2.91 -2.31 26.52
C TYR A 481 -1.69 -2.86 25.77
N ARG A 482 -1.80 -3.04 24.44
CA ARG A 482 -0.80 -3.75 23.62
C ARG A 482 -0.07 -2.88 22.61
N VAL A 483 -0.41 -1.60 22.47
CA VAL A 483 0.26 -0.72 21.51
C VAL A 483 1.17 0.26 22.23
N THR A 484 2.44 0.26 21.82
CA THR A 484 3.41 1.27 22.26
C THR A 484 3.87 2.07 21.06
N THR A 485 3.65 3.39 21.08
CA THR A 485 4.22 4.26 20.06
C THR A 485 5.66 4.59 20.39
N VAL A 486 6.55 4.32 19.45
CA VAL A 486 7.96 4.71 19.52
C VAL A 486 8.13 5.94 18.65
N GLU A 487 8.53 7.06 19.26
CA GLU A 487 8.84 8.27 18.50
C GLU A 487 10.12 8.04 17.70
N GLY A 488 10.02 8.08 16.37
CA GLY A 488 11.12 7.77 15.48
C GLY A 488 10.81 8.07 14.02
N ASP A 489 11.87 8.17 13.23
CA ASP A 489 11.82 8.35 11.78
C ASP A 489 12.70 7.30 11.11
N ILE A 490 12.07 6.40 10.35
CA ILE A 490 12.77 5.32 9.65
C ILE A 490 13.85 5.82 8.68
N THR A 491 13.79 7.08 8.24
CA THR A 491 14.78 7.66 7.31
C THR A 491 16.09 8.02 7.99
N LEU A 492 16.10 8.09 9.32
CA LEU A 492 17.27 8.42 10.11
C LEU A 492 17.97 7.14 10.56
N VAL A 493 19.28 7.26 10.78
CA VAL A 493 20.09 6.23 11.45
C VAL A 493 19.42 5.84 12.76
N ASN A 494 19.49 4.56 13.10
CA ASN A 494 18.86 3.99 14.30
C ASN A 494 17.34 4.31 14.40
N LEU A 495 16.67 4.49 13.25
CA LEU A 495 15.25 4.86 13.15
C LEU A 495 14.93 6.18 13.88
N GLY A 496 15.92 7.06 14.07
CA GLY A 496 15.79 8.31 14.81
C GLY A 496 15.64 8.14 16.32
N MET A 497 15.92 6.94 16.85
CA MET A 497 15.91 6.63 18.27
C MET A 497 17.26 6.96 18.91
N SER A 498 17.30 7.06 20.24
CA SER A 498 18.58 7.03 20.97
C SER A 498 19.25 5.65 20.82
N ASP A 499 20.57 5.55 20.94
CA ASP A 499 21.25 4.25 20.83
C ASP A 499 20.80 3.27 21.92
N GLU A 500 20.48 3.78 23.11
CA GLU A 500 19.92 3.02 24.21
C GLU A 500 18.57 2.39 23.81
N ASP A 501 17.67 3.20 23.24
CA ASP A 501 16.36 2.75 22.78
C ASP A 501 16.49 1.79 21.59
N TYR A 502 17.32 2.14 20.61
CA TYR A 502 17.55 1.31 19.44
C TYR A 502 18.09 -0.05 19.84
N HIS A 503 19.11 -0.11 20.70
CA HIS A 503 19.67 -1.36 21.18
C HIS A 503 18.61 -2.19 21.94
N HIS A 504 17.86 -1.57 22.85
CA HIS A 504 16.75 -2.21 23.54
C HIS A 504 15.74 -2.84 22.56
N PHE A 505 15.27 -2.08 21.56
CA PHE A 505 14.31 -2.59 20.58
C PHE A 505 14.90 -3.66 19.66
N THR A 506 16.17 -3.56 19.27
CA THR A 506 16.82 -4.60 18.46
C THR A 506 16.93 -5.94 19.19
N THR A 507 16.93 -5.93 20.53
CA THR A 507 16.93 -7.16 21.34
C THR A 507 15.52 -7.65 21.63
N GLU A 508 14.55 -6.76 21.89
CA GLU A 508 13.22 -7.18 22.33
C GLU A 508 12.26 -7.57 21.20
N ILE A 509 12.38 -6.96 20.01
CA ILE A 509 11.44 -7.18 18.88
C ILE A 509 11.69 -8.54 18.21
N ASP A 510 10.62 -9.29 17.97
CA ASP A 510 10.68 -10.64 17.39
C ASP A 510 10.42 -10.68 15.88
N THR A 511 9.55 -9.81 15.37
CA THR A 511 9.15 -9.74 13.96
C THR A 511 8.97 -8.30 13.52
N VAL A 512 9.32 -8.00 12.27
CA VAL A 512 9.13 -6.67 11.67
C VAL A 512 8.11 -6.74 10.55
N ILE A 513 7.10 -5.87 10.59
CA ILE A 513 6.20 -5.60 9.45
C ILE A 513 6.48 -4.19 8.94
N HIS A 514 7.11 -4.14 7.76
CA HIS A 514 7.51 -2.89 7.13
C HIS A 514 6.46 -2.41 6.12
N ALA A 515 5.48 -1.62 6.60
CA ALA A 515 4.43 -1.03 5.77
C ALA A 515 4.57 0.49 5.58
N ALA A 516 5.64 1.10 6.12
CA ALA A 516 5.92 2.51 5.87
C ALA A 516 6.34 2.74 4.41
N ALA A 517 5.59 3.59 3.74
CA ALA A 517 5.94 4.10 2.42
C ALA A 517 5.35 5.51 2.29
N TYR A 518 6.03 6.37 1.53
CA TYR A 518 5.45 7.60 1.03
C TYR A 518 4.95 7.37 -0.40
N VAL A 519 3.64 7.23 -0.53
CA VAL A 519 2.95 6.92 -1.78
C VAL A 519 2.54 8.24 -2.45
N ASN A 520 3.28 8.64 -3.47
CA ASN A 520 2.98 9.83 -4.26
C ASN A 520 3.38 9.60 -5.73
N LEU A 521 2.37 9.43 -6.58
CA LEU A 521 2.54 9.04 -7.99
C LEU A 521 3.04 10.19 -8.89
N ILE A 522 3.17 11.41 -8.36
CA ILE A 522 3.63 12.59 -9.10
C ILE A 522 5.10 12.88 -8.80
N TYR A 523 5.57 12.47 -7.62
CA TYR A 523 6.90 12.85 -7.14
C TYR A 523 7.99 12.03 -7.83
N PRO A 524 9.13 12.66 -8.19
CA PRO A 524 10.25 11.92 -8.75
C PRO A 524 10.97 11.12 -7.66
N TYR A 525 11.81 10.18 -8.08
CA TYR A 525 12.55 9.28 -7.19
C TYR A 525 13.26 9.98 -6.03
N GLN A 526 13.94 11.11 -6.28
CA GLN A 526 14.74 11.82 -5.27
C GLN A 526 13.90 12.32 -4.08
N ALA A 527 12.61 12.60 -4.30
CA ALA A 527 11.68 13.01 -3.26
C ALA A 527 11.19 11.83 -2.39
N LEU A 528 11.27 10.62 -2.93
CA LEU A 528 10.70 9.41 -2.35
C LEU A 528 11.76 8.45 -1.80
N GLN A 529 13.02 8.58 -2.26
CA GLN A 529 14.13 7.72 -1.85
C GLN A 529 14.37 7.73 -0.34
N GLY A 530 14.16 8.86 0.35
CA GLY A 530 14.29 8.94 1.80
C GLY A 530 13.36 7.94 2.52
N PRO A 531 12.04 8.16 2.51
CA PRO A 531 11.11 7.27 3.18
C PRO A 531 11.07 5.84 2.60
N ASN A 532 11.24 5.67 1.28
CA ASN A 532 11.02 4.37 0.65
C ASN A 532 12.30 3.53 0.50
N VAL A 533 13.47 4.13 0.29
CA VAL A 533 14.74 3.41 0.08
C VAL A 533 15.58 3.42 1.36
N LEU A 534 15.99 4.60 1.85
CA LEU A 534 16.76 4.73 3.10
C LEU A 534 15.98 4.16 4.29
N GLY A 535 14.66 4.41 4.33
CA GLY A 535 13.78 3.81 5.32
C GLY A 535 13.82 2.28 5.34
N THR A 536 13.81 1.65 4.17
CA THR A 536 13.90 0.20 4.05
C THR A 536 15.30 -0.32 4.39
N GLU A 537 16.35 0.39 3.97
CA GLU A 537 17.74 0.10 4.37
C GLU A 537 17.91 0.04 5.89
N ASN A 538 17.44 1.06 6.61
CA ASN A 538 17.52 1.12 8.07
C ASN A 538 16.70 0.01 8.75
N ILE A 539 15.58 -0.39 8.16
CA ILE A 539 14.76 -1.48 8.67
C ILE A 539 15.42 -2.85 8.44
N ILE A 540 16.10 -3.04 7.31
CA ILE A 540 16.93 -4.24 7.09
C ILE A 540 18.02 -4.31 8.15
N LEU A 541 18.73 -3.20 8.40
CA LEU A 541 19.75 -3.14 9.46
C LEU A 541 19.16 -3.49 10.83
N PHE A 542 18.02 -2.89 11.21
CA PHE A 542 17.33 -3.21 12.46
C PHE A 542 16.95 -4.69 12.58
N ALA A 543 16.51 -5.31 11.47
CA ALA A 543 16.14 -6.72 11.42
C ALA A 543 17.35 -7.67 11.60
N CYS A 544 18.55 -7.18 11.28
CA CYS A 544 19.82 -7.92 11.40
C CYS A 544 20.54 -7.69 12.73
N SER A 545 20.32 -6.54 13.40
CA SER A 545 21.04 -6.15 14.62
C SER A 545 20.58 -6.93 15.87
N SER A 546 21.53 -7.32 16.71
CA SER A 546 21.38 -8.05 17.99
C SER A 546 20.77 -9.46 17.87
N LYS A 547 19.59 -9.59 17.26
CA LYS A 547 18.95 -10.87 16.88
C LYS A 547 18.25 -10.76 15.52
N ILE A 548 18.19 -11.87 14.78
CA ILE A 548 17.47 -11.93 13.50
C ILE A 548 15.97 -11.86 13.73
N LYS A 549 15.31 -10.96 12.98
CA LYS A 549 13.87 -10.74 13.00
C LYS A 549 13.31 -11.02 11.60
N PRO A 550 12.30 -11.89 11.44
CA PRO A 550 11.64 -12.07 10.16
C PRO A 550 11.06 -10.75 9.68
N LEU A 551 11.31 -10.43 8.41
CA LEU A 551 10.90 -9.18 7.79
C LEU A 551 9.76 -9.42 6.79
N HIS A 552 8.59 -8.89 7.12
CA HIS A 552 7.44 -8.81 6.22
C HIS A 552 7.44 -7.45 5.53
N TYR A 553 7.88 -7.40 4.28
CA TYR A 553 8.02 -6.16 3.51
C TYR A 553 6.83 -5.92 2.59
N ILE A 554 6.16 -4.78 2.76
CA ILE A 554 5.08 -4.36 1.87
C ILE A 554 5.67 -3.65 0.66
N SER A 555 5.42 -4.20 -0.52
CA SER A 555 5.78 -3.65 -1.83
C SER A 555 4.51 -3.31 -2.64
N THR A 556 4.69 -3.05 -3.94
CA THR A 556 3.63 -2.71 -4.89
C THR A 556 3.85 -3.50 -6.17
N ASP A 557 2.79 -3.79 -6.91
CA ASP A 557 2.88 -4.32 -8.27
C ASP A 557 3.51 -3.33 -9.26
N GLY A 558 3.47 -2.02 -8.97
CA GLY A 558 4.14 -0.95 -9.72
C GLY A 558 5.66 -1.07 -9.87
N VAL A 559 6.30 -2.03 -9.18
CA VAL A 559 7.71 -2.40 -9.44
C VAL A 559 7.93 -2.97 -10.85
N PHE A 560 6.85 -3.33 -11.55
CA PHE A 560 6.85 -3.65 -12.97
C PHE A 560 6.42 -2.44 -13.80
N PRO A 561 7.10 -2.14 -14.92
CA PRO A 561 6.64 -1.10 -15.83
C PRO A 561 5.29 -1.47 -16.45
N HIS A 562 4.54 -0.45 -16.85
CA HIS A 562 3.29 -0.63 -17.60
C HIS A 562 3.54 -1.33 -18.95
N GLY A 563 2.59 -2.16 -19.38
CA GLY A 563 2.55 -2.83 -20.67
C GLY A 563 2.95 -4.31 -20.64
N LEU A 564 3.44 -4.80 -19.50
CA LEU A 564 3.81 -6.21 -19.34
C LEU A 564 2.56 -7.09 -19.15
N LYS A 565 2.65 -8.35 -19.57
CA LYS A 565 1.56 -9.32 -19.45
C LYS A 565 2.02 -10.52 -18.65
N ASP A 566 1.13 -10.95 -17.75
CA ASP A 566 1.23 -12.16 -16.94
C ASP A 566 2.50 -12.22 -16.06
N CYS A 567 2.91 -11.08 -15.51
CA CYS A 567 4.06 -10.96 -14.61
C CYS A 567 3.92 -11.92 -13.42
N SER A 568 4.92 -12.77 -13.22
CA SER A 568 5.00 -13.77 -12.16
C SER A 568 5.67 -13.22 -10.90
N GLU A 569 5.38 -13.83 -9.76
CA GLU A 569 6.02 -13.52 -8.47
C GLU A 569 7.54 -13.77 -8.47
N GLU A 570 8.00 -14.70 -9.32
CA GLU A 570 9.42 -15.08 -9.45
C GLU A 570 10.14 -14.37 -10.60
N ASP A 571 9.48 -13.43 -11.29
CA ASP A 571 10.10 -12.71 -12.40
C ASP A 571 11.27 -11.84 -11.95
N ASP A 572 12.32 -11.84 -12.76
CA ASP A 572 13.50 -11.00 -12.58
C ASP A 572 13.24 -9.57 -13.04
N MET A 573 12.87 -8.71 -12.08
CA MET A 573 12.55 -7.31 -12.32
C MET A 573 13.76 -6.47 -12.80
N ILE A 574 15.00 -6.97 -12.69
CA ILE A 574 16.20 -6.24 -13.15
C ILE A 574 16.19 -6.06 -14.67
N LYS A 575 15.51 -6.94 -15.40
CA LYS A 575 15.35 -6.87 -16.86
C LYS A 575 14.51 -5.69 -17.33
N HIS A 576 13.73 -5.08 -16.43
CA HIS A 576 12.69 -4.12 -16.78
C HIS A 576 12.85 -2.76 -16.09
N CYS A 577 13.85 -2.60 -15.24
CA CYS A 577 13.98 -1.40 -14.40
C CYS A 577 14.25 -0.11 -15.19
N ASP A 578 14.89 -0.21 -16.36
CA ASP A 578 15.14 0.93 -17.24
C ASP A 578 13.85 1.53 -17.83
N ASN A 579 12.74 0.79 -17.79
CA ASN A 579 11.43 1.23 -18.28
C ASN A 579 10.52 1.81 -17.17
N LEU A 580 10.99 1.87 -15.92
CA LEU A 580 10.23 2.49 -14.83
C LEU A 580 10.31 4.01 -14.95
N ALA A 581 9.17 4.67 -15.18
CA ALA A 581 9.11 6.08 -15.52
C ALA A 581 8.70 7.01 -14.35
N ASP A 582 7.96 6.49 -13.36
CA ASP A 582 7.48 7.26 -12.21
C ASP A 582 8.34 7.01 -10.96
N GLY A 583 8.48 8.05 -10.12
CA GLY A 583 9.38 8.01 -8.97
C GLY A 583 8.96 7.05 -7.88
N TYR A 584 7.66 6.79 -7.72
CA TYR A 584 7.16 5.88 -6.69
C TYR A 584 7.56 4.44 -7.03
N SER A 585 7.26 3.98 -8.24
CA SER A 585 7.66 2.69 -8.77
C SER A 585 9.17 2.49 -8.71
N GLN A 586 9.95 3.49 -9.14
CA GLN A 586 11.41 3.48 -9.05
C GLN A 586 11.89 3.28 -7.61
N SER A 587 11.35 4.04 -6.65
CA SER A 587 11.76 3.94 -5.24
C SER A 587 11.40 2.61 -4.59
N LYS A 588 10.21 2.06 -4.90
CA LYS A 588 9.78 0.74 -4.40
C LYS A 588 10.56 -0.39 -5.04
N TRP A 589 10.92 -0.27 -6.31
CA TRP A 589 11.78 -1.23 -6.99
C TRP A 589 13.16 -1.29 -6.33
N VAL A 590 13.82 -0.15 -6.09
CA VAL A 590 15.13 -0.11 -5.40
C VAL A 590 15.04 -0.74 -4.01
N ALA A 591 14.05 -0.34 -3.22
CA ALA A 591 13.82 -0.87 -1.88
C ALA A 591 13.57 -2.39 -1.89
N GLU A 592 12.80 -2.90 -2.86
CA GLU A 592 12.58 -4.34 -2.99
C GLU A 592 13.87 -5.09 -3.37
N GLN A 593 14.73 -4.52 -4.23
CA GLN A 593 16.04 -5.10 -4.53
C GLN A 593 16.94 -5.18 -3.30
N LEU A 594 16.92 -4.17 -2.42
CA LEU A 594 17.65 -4.21 -1.13
C LEU A 594 17.15 -5.37 -0.26
N VAL A 595 15.83 -5.53 -0.17
CA VAL A 595 15.18 -6.61 0.58
C VAL A 595 15.51 -7.99 -0.01
N LEU A 596 15.51 -8.13 -1.35
CA LEU A 596 15.91 -9.35 -2.05
C LEU A 596 17.40 -9.68 -1.83
N LYS A 597 18.28 -8.67 -1.80
CA LYS A 597 19.69 -8.84 -1.44
C LYS A 597 19.85 -9.28 0.01
N ALA A 598 19.13 -8.69 0.95
CA ALA A 598 19.11 -9.14 2.34
C ALA A 598 18.64 -10.60 2.48
N ARG A 599 17.58 -10.97 1.74
CA ARG A 599 17.11 -12.37 1.63
C ARG A 599 18.20 -13.30 1.11
N SER A 600 18.96 -12.90 0.08
CA SER A 600 20.06 -13.71 -0.48
C SER A 600 21.20 -13.96 0.51
N ARG A 601 21.34 -13.10 1.53
CA ARG A 601 22.28 -13.26 2.65
C ARG A 601 21.72 -14.11 3.80
N GLY A 602 20.50 -14.61 3.67
CA GLY A 602 19.85 -15.50 4.64
C GLY A 602 18.83 -14.84 5.55
N LEU A 603 18.59 -13.52 5.46
CA LEU A 603 17.55 -12.87 6.25
C LEU A 603 16.17 -13.49 5.89
N PRO A 604 15.37 -13.96 6.86
CA PRO A 604 14.02 -14.46 6.60
C PRO A 604 13.11 -13.31 6.18
N VAL A 605 12.69 -13.33 4.92
CA VAL A 605 11.94 -12.23 4.30
C VAL A 605 10.72 -12.77 3.57
N ALA A 606 9.57 -12.10 3.72
CA ALA A 606 8.42 -12.23 2.83
C ALA A 606 8.12 -10.88 2.17
N ILE A 607 7.88 -10.86 0.85
CA ILE A 607 7.59 -9.65 0.08
C ILE A 607 6.15 -9.71 -0.42
N TYR A 608 5.37 -8.66 -0.15
CA TYR A 608 3.96 -8.56 -0.54
C TYR A 608 3.79 -7.45 -1.58
N ARG A 609 3.68 -7.78 -2.87
CA ARG A 609 3.37 -6.81 -3.93
C ARG A 609 1.86 -6.64 -4.01
N LEU A 610 1.39 -5.45 -3.65
CA LEU A 610 -0.03 -5.13 -3.60
C LEU A 610 -0.47 -4.41 -4.88
N GLY A 611 -1.69 -4.72 -5.32
CA GLY A 611 -2.41 -3.96 -6.35
C GLY A 611 -3.01 -2.66 -5.81
N ASN A 612 -4.05 -2.15 -6.46
CA ASN A 612 -4.75 -0.97 -5.98
C ASN A 612 -5.73 -1.31 -4.84
N LEU A 613 -5.38 -0.85 -3.65
CA LEU A 613 -6.20 -1.08 -2.46
C LEU A 613 -7.48 -0.23 -2.49
N SER A 614 -8.62 -0.90 -2.42
CA SER A 614 -9.94 -0.28 -2.25
C SER A 614 -10.33 -0.18 -0.78
N GLY A 615 -11.53 0.35 -0.50
CA GLY A 615 -12.07 0.41 0.85
C GLY A 615 -12.25 -0.96 1.49
N ASP A 616 -12.40 -1.00 2.82
CA ASP A 616 -12.64 -2.26 3.50
C ASP A 616 -13.99 -2.88 3.10
N SER A 617 -14.02 -4.21 2.96
CA SER A 617 -15.15 -4.93 2.38
C SER A 617 -16.43 -4.90 3.23
N LYS A 618 -16.32 -4.55 4.52
CA LYS A 618 -17.41 -4.61 5.50
C LYS A 618 -18.10 -3.26 5.73
N TYR A 619 -17.31 -2.19 5.83
CA TYR A 619 -17.78 -0.85 6.20
C TYR A 619 -17.47 0.22 5.16
N GLY A 620 -16.62 -0.06 4.18
CA GLY A 620 -16.31 0.84 3.07
C GLY A 620 -15.49 2.08 3.45
N TYR A 621 -14.69 2.03 4.54
CA TYR A 621 -13.66 3.02 4.82
C TYR A 621 -12.57 2.95 3.76
N TRP A 622 -12.43 4.03 3.01
CA TRP A 622 -11.56 4.12 1.84
C TRP A 622 -10.62 5.33 1.99
N ASN A 623 -9.37 5.17 1.59
CA ASN A 623 -8.46 6.29 1.41
C ASN A 623 -9.01 7.32 0.40
N ALA A 624 -9.32 8.52 0.87
CA ALA A 624 -9.89 9.61 0.07
C ALA A 624 -8.97 10.11 -1.06
N GLN A 625 -7.68 9.76 -1.03
CA GLN A 625 -6.68 10.12 -2.03
C GLN A 625 -6.44 9.03 -3.08
N ASP A 626 -7.13 7.89 -2.98
CA ASP A 626 -7.03 6.80 -3.96
C ASP A 626 -7.47 7.25 -5.36
N PHE A 627 -6.72 6.82 -6.38
CA PHE A 627 -6.97 7.16 -7.78
C PHE A 627 -8.33 6.66 -8.27
N ASN A 628 -8.72 5.42 -7.94
CA ASN A 628 -10.00 4.87 -8.40
C ASN A 628 -11.17 5.68 -7.81
N LEU A 629 -11.10 5.98 -6.51
CA LEU A 629 -12.10 6.80 -5.84
C LEU A 629 -12.18 8.22 -6.42
N LEU A 630 -11.05 8.86 -6.72
CA LEU A 630 -11.00 10.17 -7.36
C LEU A 630 -11.65 10.15 -8.75
N MET A 631 -11.35 9.14 -9.56
CA MET A 631 -11.96 8.93 -10.88
C MET A 631 -13.49 8.77 -10.77
N ILE A 632 -13.97 7.88 -9.90
CA ILE A 632 -15.39 7.61 -9.68
C ILE A 632 -16.12 8.86 -9.21
N LYS A 633 -15.57 9.53 -8.19
CA LYS A 633 -16.14 10.77 -7.65
C LYS A 633 -16.26 11.83 -8.74
N SER A 634 -15.21 12.02 -9.54
CA SER A 634 -15.24 12.99 -10.63
C SER A 634 -16.28 12.64 -11.69
N CYS A 635 -16.47 11.36 -12.02
CA CYS A 635 -17.49 10.93 -12.97
C CYS A 635 -18.91 11.26 -12.48
N ILE A 636 -19.17 11.03 -11.19
CA ILE A 636 -20.47 11.31 -10.56
C ILE A 636 -20.73 12.82 -10.47
N GLU A 637 -19.75 13.60 -10.02
CA GLU A 637 -19.90 15.06 -9.84
C GLU A 637 -20.11 15.78 -11.18
N LEU A 638 -19.36 15.39 -12.22
CA LEU A 638 -19.44 15.99 -13.55
C LEU A 638 -20.56 15.40 -14.42
N LYS A 639 -21.15 14.28 -13.98
CA LYS A 639 -22.16 13.52 -14.75
C LYS A 639 -21.65 13.03 -16.11
N VAL A 640 -20.35 12.83 -16.22
CA VAL A 640 -19.70 12.29 -17.41
C VAL A 640 -18.60 11.31 -17.04
N ALA A 641 -18.45 10.24 -17.80
CA ALA A 641 -17.37 9.25 -17.65
C ALA A 641 -16.58 9.12 -18.96
N PRO A 642 -15.26 8.85 -18.90
CA PRO A 642 -14.45 8.72 -20.10
C PRO A 642 -14.66 7.36 -20.77
N ASP A 643 -14.74 7.33 -22.11
CA ASP A 643 -14.70 6.10 -22.90
C ASP A 643 -13.26 5.58 -22.98
N VAL A 644 -12.87 4.75 -22.01
CA VAL A 644 -11.52 4.17 -21.90
C VAL A 644 -11.62 2.68 -21.61
N ASN A 645 -10.64 1.92 -22.10
CA ASN A 645 -10.49 0.50 -21.75
C ASN A 645 -9.68 0.39 -20.46
N TRP A 646 -10.33 0.59 -19.32
CA TRP A 646 -9.69 0.55 -18.01
C TRP A 646 -10.12 -0.71 -17.26
N LYS A 647 -9.15 -1.57 -16.96
CA LYS A 647 -9.32 -2.69 -16.04
C LYS A 647 -9.15 -2.19 -14.62
N VAL A 648 -10.29 -1.90 -13.98
CA VAL A 648 -10.38 -1.33 -12.64
C VAL A 648 -10.03 -2.41 -11.62
N GLU A 649 -8.79 -2.36 -11.14
CA GLU A 649 -8.30 -3.21 -10.06
C GLU A 649 -8.73 -2.61 -8.71
N MET A 650 -9.37 -3.41 -7.88
CA MET A 650 -9.83 -3.03 -6.54
C MET A 650 -9.65 -4.24 -5.63
N THR A 651 -8.68 -4.16 -4.73
CA THR A 651 -8.43 -5.18 -3.72
C THR A 651 -8.79 -4.63 -2.33
N PRO A 652 -9.77 -5.21 -1.60
CA PRO A 652 -10.16 -4.74 -0.28
C PRO A 652 -8.98 -4.77 0.72
N VAL A 653 -8.76 -3.64 1.39
CA VAL A 653 -7.63 -3.47 2.32
C VAL A 653 -7.68 -4.45 3.51
N ASP A 654 -8.87 -4.77 4.00
CA ASP A 654 -9.10 -5.67 5.12
C ASP A 654 -8.82 -7.14 4.78
N PHE A 655 -9.06 -7.55 3.54
CA PHE A 655 -8.65 -8.86 3.05
C PHE A 655 -7.12 -8.97 2.98
N VAL A 656 -6.45 -7.93 2.47
CA VAL A 656 -5.00 -7.92 2.37
C VAL A 656 -4.34 -7.93 3.75
N SER A 657 -4.75 -7.03 4.64
CA SER A 657 -4.16 -6.93 5.98
C SER A 657 -4.36 -8.20 6.80
N SER A 658 -5.57 -8.78 6.77
CA SER A 658 -5.87 -10.00 7.54
C SER A 658 -5.10 -11.20 7.01
N THR A 659 -4.92 -11.30 5.70
CA THR A 659 -4.12 -12.37 5.08
C THR A 659 -2.65 -12.22 5.41
N ILE A 660 -2.09 -11.00 5.38
CA ILE A 660 -0.70 -10.74 5.79
C ILE A 660 -0.49 -11.15 7.25
N VAL A 661 -1.39 -10.79 8.17
CA VAL A 661 -1.30 -11.16 9.59
C VAL A 661 -1.45 -12.66 9.81
N GLN A 662 -2.25 -13.38 9.02
CA GLN A 662 -2.28 -14.84 9.06
C GLN A 662 -0.96 -15.44 8.55
N MET A 663 -0.38 -14.89 7.50
CA MET A 663 0.89 -15.34 6.94
C MET A 663 2.08 -15.08 7.86
N THR A 664 2.04 -14.03 8.68
CA THR A 664 3.10 -13.82 9.69
C THR A 664 3.11 -14.94 10.72
N GLN A 665 1.95 -15.53 11.01
CA GLN A 665 1.82 -16.62 11.98
C GLN A 665 2.41 -17.95 11.49
N ASP A 666 2.59 -18.12 10.18
CA ASP A 666 3.18 -19.31 9.57
C ASP A 666 4.43 -18.95 8.73
N ILE A 667 5.59 -19.13 9.35
CA ILE A 667 6.91 -18.90 8.75
C ILE A 667 7.14 -19.81 7.53
N MET A 668 6.64 -21.04 7.54
CA MET A 668 6.85 -22.00 6.44
C MET A 668 5.99 -21.65 5.22
N LEU A 669 4.82 -21.06 5.46
CA LEU A 669 3.95 -20.58 4.40
C LEU A 669 4.53 -19.33 3.72
N SER A 670 5.11 -18.41 4.49
CA SER A 670 5.47 -17.05 4.05
C SER A 670 6.94 -16.81 3.70
N MET A 671 7.89 -17.26 4.54
CA MET A 671 9.29 -16.82 4.42
C MET A 671 9.96 -17.34 3.15
N GLY A 672 10.83 -16.50 2.59
CA GLY A 672 11.60 -16.77 1.37
C GLY A 672 10.85 -16.48 0.08
N LYS A 673 9.57 -16.09 0.12
CA LYS A 673 8.70 -15.95 -1.06
C LYS A 673 8.26 -14.51 -1.33
N VAL A 674 7.86 -14.30 -2.58
CA VAL A 674 7.20 -13.08 -3.07
C VAL A 674 5.74 -13.42 -3.36
N PHE A 675 4.83 -12.50 -3.02
CA PHE A 675 3.39 -12.68 -3.20
C PHE A 675 2.77 -11.52 -3.98
N HIS A 676 2.01 -11.82 -5.03
CA HIS A 676 1.18 -10.88 -5.76
C HIS A 676 -0.23 -10.89 -5.16
N MET A 677 -0.51 -9.95 -4.26
CA MET A 677 -1.84 -9.78 -3.67
C MET A 677 -2.65 -8.79 -4.52
N VAL A 678 -3.01 -9.25 -5.72
CA VAL A 678 -3.67 -8.48 -6.78
C VAL A 678 -4.94 -9.17 -7.25
N ASN A 679 -5.95 -8.39 -7.65
CA ASN A 679 -7.16 -8.90 -8.26
C ASN A 679 -6.88 -9.39 -9.69
N THR A 680 -6.89 -10.72 -9.89
CA THR A 680 -6.67 -11.34 -11.20
C THR A 680 -7.86 -11.25 -12.16
N LYS A 681 -9.01 -10.76 -11.69
CA LYS A 681 -10.22 -10.54 -12.48
C LYS A 681 -10.70 -9.11 -12.26
N PRO A 682 -9.91 -8.10 -12.67
CA PRO A 682 -10.27 -6.71 -12.51
C PRO A 682 -11.54 -6.40 -13.32
N MET A 683 -12.32 -5.46 -12.81
CA MET A 683 -13.60 -5.06 -13.36
C MET A 683 -13.42 -4.17 -14.59
N ASP A 684 -14.28 -4.29 -15.60
CA ASP A 684 -14.24 -3.37 -16.74
C ASP A 684 -14.86 -2.01 -16.37
N SER A 685 -14.20 -0.91 -16.71
CA SER A 685 -14.73 0.44 -16.45
C SER A 685 -16.08 0.68 -17.13
N ARG A 686 -16.33 0.06 -18.29
CA ARG A 686 -17.63 0.13 -18.95
C ARG A 686 -18.73 -0.44 -18.06
N TRP A 687 -18.47 -1.59 -17.44
CA TRP A 687 -19.40 -2.22 -16.50
C TRP A 687 -19.65 -1.31 -15.30
N LEU A 688 -18.61 -0.70 -14.73
CA LEU A 688 -18.74 0.23 -13.60
C LEU A 688 -19.62 1.43 -13.95
N PHE A 689 -19.43 2.01 -15.14
CA PHE A 689 -20.24 3.15 -15.59
C PHE A 689 -21.69 2.75 -15.88
N GLU A 690 -21.92 1.56 -16.44
CA GLU A 690 -23.27 0.98 -16.60
C GLU A 690 -23.94 0.74 -15.25
N TRP A 691 -23.20 0.22 -14.28
CA TRP A 691 -23.67 0.02 -12.91
C TRP A 691 -24.06 1.36 -12.26
N LEU A 692 -23.24 2.41 -12.40
CA LEU A 692 -23.57 3.76 -11.93
C LEU A 692 -24.89 4.27 -12.52
N MET A 693 -25.07 4.14 -13.82
CA MET A 693 -26.29 4.55 -14.52
C MET A 693 -27.51 3.78 -14.00
N ALA A 694 -27.39 2.46 -13.83
CA ALA A 694 -28.45 1.61 -13.29
C ALA A 694 -28.84 1.98 -11.85
N HIS A 695 -27.88 2.45 -11.06
CA HIS A 695 -28.09 2.84 -9.65
C HIS A 695 -28.46 4.33 -9.48
N GLY A 696 -28.89 5.01 -10.56
CA GLY A 696 -29.48 6.35 -10.51
C GLY A 696 -28.49 7.51 -10.57
N TYR A 697 -27.23 7.24 -10.93
CA TYR A 697 -26.27 8.29 -11.26
C TYR A 697 -26.38 8.65 -12.74
N ALA A 698 -26.70 9.91 -13.05
CA ALA A 698 -26.94 10.38 -14.42
C ALA A 698 -25.63 10.62 -15.20
N VAL A 699 -24.78 9.61 -15.29
CA VAL A 699 -23.48 9.66 -15.96
C VAL A 699 -23.65 9.43 -17.46
N LYS A 700 -22.99 10.22 -18.31
CA LYS A 700 -22.91 10.00 -19.76
C LYS A 700 -21.48 9.65 -20.18
N ILE A 701 -21.30 8.69 -21.07
CA ILE A 701 -19.97 8.36 -21.60
C ILE A 701 -19.58 9.41 -22.66
N VAL A 702 -18.36 9.94 -22.57
CA VAL A 702 -17.78 10.94 -23.51
C VAL A 702 -16.35 10.55 -23.86
N SER A 703 -15.78 11.12 -24.93
CA SER A 703 -14.36 10.93 -25.25
C SER A 703 -13.47 11.33 -24.06
N TYR A 704 -12.35 10.63 -23.88
CA TYR A 704 -11.38 10.92 -22.83
C TYR A 704 -10.96 12.41 -22.80
N GLU A 705 -10.72 13.03 -23.95
CA GLU A 705 -10.28 14.43 -24.07
C GLU A 705 -11.35 15.42 -23.57
N ASP A 706 -12.62 15.19 -23.92
CA ASP A 706 -13.75 15.97 -23.41
C ASP A 706 -13.92 15.80 -21.90
N TRP A 707 -13.75 14.57 -21.40
CA TRP A 707 -13.80 14.30 -19.97
C TRP A 707 -12.69 15.07 -19.22
N VAL A 708 -11.43 14.96 -19.65
CA VAL A 708 -10.30 15.69 -19.05
C VAL A 708 -10.53 17.20 -19.08
N LYS A 709 -11.02 17.74 -20.20
CA LYS A 709 -11.35 19.18 -20.32
C LYS A 709 -12.38 19.61 -19.27
N ARG A 710 -13.42 18.80 -19.03
CA ARG A 710 -14.45 19.08 -18.01
C ARG A 710 -13.90 18.97 -16.60
N VAL A 711 -13.04 17.98 -16.32
CA VAL A 711 -12.34 17.84 -15.04
C VAL A 711 -11.49 19.08 -14.73
N LYS A 712 -10.65 19.50 -15.68
CA LYS A 712 -9.80 20.70 -15.55
C LYS A 712 -10.64 21.96 -15.34
N SER A 713 -11.70 22.15 -16.16
CA SER A 713 -12.59 23.31 -16.04
C SER A 713 -13.30 23.40 -14.68
N ALA A 714 -13.73 22.27 -14.11
CA ALA A 714 -14.38 22.24 -12.81
C ALA A 714 -13.43 22.63 -11.65
N HIS A 715 -12.13 22.33 -11.78
CA HIS A 715 -11.13 22.59 -10.74
C HIS A 715 -10.43 23.95 -10.86
N GLN A 716 -10.45 24.59 -12.04
CA GLN A 716 -9.92 25.96 -12.23
C GLN A 716 -10.54 27.00 -11.27
N LYS A 717 -11.76 26.77 -10.76
CA LYS A 717 -12.44 27.66 -9.80
C LYS A 717 -12.12 27.39 -8.33
N LYS A 718 -11.54 26.23 -7.99
CA LYS A 718 -11.31 25.79 -6.60
C LYS A 718 -9.85 25.80 -6.17
N GLY A 719 -8.92 25.97 -7.10
CA GLY A 719 -7.49 25.87 -6.83
C GLY A 719 -7.10 24.43 -6.49
N ASP A 720 -6.67 23.71 -7.52
CA ASP A 720 -5.81 22.52 -7.41
C ASP A 720 -6.44 21.22 -6.86
N GLY A 721 -6.97 20.39 -7.77
CA GLY A 721 -7.45 19.05 -7.45
C GLY A 721 -6.38 17.98 -7.70
N LEU A 722 -6.14 17.09 -6.74
CA LEU A 722 -5.20 15.96 -6.86
C LEU A 722 -5.39 15.17 -8.16
N LEU A 723 -6.64 14.94 -8.58
CA LEU A 723 -6.94 14.26 -9.85
C LEU A 723 -6.40 15.02 -11.07
N VAL A 724 -6.52 16.35 -11.12
CA VAL A 724 -5.97 17.15 -12.23
C VAL A 724 -4.47 16.96 -12.32
N ARG A 725 -3.77 17.00 -11.18
CA ARG A 725 -2.32 16.78 -11.14
C ARG A 725 -1.95 15.37 -11.63
N LEU A 726 -2.73 14.35 -11.28
CA LEU A 726 -2.51 12.98 -11.77
C LEU A 726 -2.73 12.87 -13.28
N LEU A 727 -3.76 13.53 -13.83
CA LEU A 727 -3.99 13.59 -15.27
C LEU A 727 -2.87 14.36 -16.02
N ASP A 728 -2.32 15.40 -15.40
CA ASP A 728 -1.25 16.20 -16.01
C ASP A 728 0.15 15.60 -15.92
N ASN A 729 0.37 14.59 -15.06
CA ASN A 729 1.71 14.05 -14.81
C ASN A 729 1.84 12.53 -14.99
N MET A 730 0.74 11.77 -14.84
CA MET A 730 0.75 10.30 -14.87
C MET A 730 -0.12 9.76 -16.01
N VAL A 731 -1.36 10.23 -16.12
CA VAL A 731 -2.34 9.76 -17.11
C VAL A 731 -2.46 10.78 -18.23
N MET A 732 -1.40 10.89 -19.04
CA MET A 732 -1.30 11.92 -20.09
C MET A 732 -2.32 11.73 -21.22
N ASP A 733 -2.64 10.49 -21.54
CA ASP A 733 -3.59 10.12 -22.58
C ASP A 733 -4.33 8.81 -22.24
N SER A 734 -5.32 8.46 -23.07
CA SER A 734 -6.21 7.32 -22.84
C SER A 734 -5.50 5.95 -22.92
N SER A 735 -4.33 5.86 -23.55
CA SER A 735 -3.56 4.61 -23.67
C SER A 735 -3.01 4.13 -22.33
N PHE A 736 -2.86 5.00 -21.33
CA PHE A 736 -2.48 4.63 -19.96
C PHE A 736 -3.36 3.48 -19.44
N PHE A 737 -4.67 3.58 -19.64
CA PHE A 737 -5.64 2.62 -19.10
C PHE A 737 -5.56 1.24 -19.76
N SER A 738 -5.29 1.19 -21.07
CA SER A 738 -5.17 -0.07 -21.81
C SER A 738 -3.77 -0.69 -21.69
N ASN A 739 -2.77 0.11 -21.32
CA ASN A 739 -1.39 -0.31 -21.16
C ASN A 739 -1.06 -0.79 -19.73
N LEU A 740 -2.03 -0.93 -18.83
CA LEU A 740 -1.77 -1.49 -17.50
C LEU A 740 -1.30 -2.96 -17.59
N SER A 741 -0.37 -3.31 -16.70
CA SER A 741 0.22 -4.66 -16.66
C SER A 741 -0.73 -5.69 -16.04
N THR A 742 -0.58 -6.96 -16.42
CA THR A 742 -1.33 -8.08 -15.80
C THR A 742 -0.40 -8.99 -15.03
N TYR A 743 -0.94 -9.67 -14.02
CA TYR A 743 -0.14 -10.41 -13.04
C TYR A 743 -0.70 -11.81 -12.80
N ARG A 744 0.21 -12.75 -12.54
CA ARG A 744 -0.08 -14.05 -11.95
C ARG A 744 0.21 -14.03 -10.46
N ASN A 745 -0.49 -14.85 -9.68
CA ASN A 745 -0.37 -14.89 -8.23
C ASN A 745 -0.25 -16.31 -7.68
N ASP A 746 0.60 -17.13 -8.29
CA ASP A 746 0.72 -18.57 -8.05
C ASP A 746 1.04 -18.92 -6.58
N ASN A 747 2.05 -18.28 -5.97
CA ASN A 747 2.40 -18.40 -4.55
C ASN A 747 1.23 -17.94 -3.68
N PHE A 748 0.57 -16.84 -4.03
CA PHE A 748 -0.60 -16.36 -3.29
C PHE A 748 -1.81 -17.31 -3.38
N GLN A 749 -2.03 -17.99 -4.52
CA GLN A 749 -3.07 -19.03 -4.64
C GLN A 749 -2.81 -20.21 -3.70
N VAL A 750 -1.54 -20.61 -3.52
CA VAL A 750 -1.17 -21.64 -2.54
C VAL A 750 -1.54 -21.19 -1.12
N VAL A 751 -1.28 -19.93 -0.77
CA VAL A 751 -1.69 -19.35 0.52
C VAL A 751 -3.21 -19.39 0.67
N MET A 752 -3.96 -18.86 -0.30
CA MET A 752 -5.43 -18.84 -0.23
C MET A 752 -6.00 -20.24 -0.07
N LYS A 753 -5.48 -21.23 -0.82
CA LYS A 753 -5.90 -22.63 -0.69
C LYS A 753 -5.58 -23.21 0.68
N THR A 754 -4.40 -22.92 1.23
CA THR A 754 -3.94 -23.43 2.53
C THR A 754 -4.77 -22.84 3.68
N LEU A 755 -5.11 -21.56 3.59
CA LEU A 755 -5.90 -20.83 4.58
C LEU A 755 -7.43 -20.94 4.36
N GLY A 756 -7.87 -21.59 3.28
CA GLY A 756 -9.30 -21.70 2.95
C GLY A 756 -9.97 -20.37 2.57
N LEU A 757 -9.19 -19.43 2.02
CA LEU A 757 -9.65 -18.10 1.66
C LEU A 757 -10.18 -18.06 0.22
N SER A 758 -11.13 -17.15 -0.03
CA SER A 758 -11.60 -16.80 -1.37
C SER A 758 -11.29 -15.33 -1.65
N PHE A 759 -10.86 -15.03 -2.87
CA PHE A 759 -10.55 -13.66 -3.26
C PHE A 759 -11.85 -12.85 -3.36
N PRO A 760 -11.97 -11.69 -2.67
CA PRO A 760 -13.18 -10.87 -2.70
C PRO A 760 -13.21 -10.00 -3.96
N TYR A 761 -13.59 -10.61 -5.09
CA TYR A 761 -13.74 -9.91 -6.36
C TYR A 761 -14.79 -8.81 -6.27
N THR A 762 -14.53 -7.67 -6.90
CA THR A 762 -15.48 -6.55 -6.91
C THR A 762 -16.72 -6.89 -7.73
N ASP A 763 -17.85 -6.98 -7.02
CA ASP A 763 -19.17 -7.19 -7.58
C ASP A 763 -20.12 -6.06 -7.15
N SER A 764 -21.40 -6.20 -7.52
CA SER A 764 -22.45 -5.26 -7.12
C SER A 764 -22.61 -5.16 -5.60
N THR A 765 -22.41 -6.26 -4.88
CA THR A 765 -22.54 -6.30 -3.42
C THR A 765 -21.48 -5.41 -2.78
N LEU A 766 -20.22 -5.58 -3.17
CA LEU A 766 -19.11 -4.81 -2.66
C LEU A 766 -19.21 -3.33 -3.06
N LEU A 767 -19.59 -3.03 -4.31
CA LEU A 767 -19.84 -1.65 -4.74
C LEU A 767 -20.96 -0.99 -3.92
N ASN A 768 -22.05 -1.71 -3.63
CA ASN A 768 -23.12 -1.18 -2.79
C ASN A 768 -22.62 -0.83 -1.38
N THR A 769 -21.76 -1.68 -0.78
CA THR A 769 -21.11 -1.38 0.50
C THR A 769 -20.28 -0.11 0.42
N TYR A 770 -19.41 0.00 -0.59
CA TYR A 770 -18.58 1.19 -0.79
C TYR A 770 -19.41 2.45 -0.99
N PHE A 771 -20.37 2.43 -1.90
CA PHE A 771 -21.17 3.60 -2.24
C PHE A 771 -22.05 4.04 -1.08
N ARG A 772 -22.61 3.10 -0.30
CA ARG A 772 -23.32 3.42 0.93
C ARG A 772 -22.42 4.15 1.92
N ALA A 773 -21.19 3.68 2.12
CA ALA A 773 -20.22 4.31 3.01
C ALA A 773 -19.84 5.73 2.53
N LEU A 774 -19.50 5.86 1.25
CA LEU A 774 -19.14 7.14 0.62
C LEU A 774 -20.27 8.17 0.69
N ILE A 775 -21.53 7.74 0.54
CA ILE A 775 -22.71 8.60 0.72
C ILE A 775 -22.82 9.07 2.18
N VAL A 776 -22.66 8.16 3.15
CA VAL A 776 -22.74 8.50 4.59
C VAL A 776 -21.63 9.48 4.99
N GLN A 777 -20.45 9.35 4.39
CA GLN A 777 -19.31 10.23 4.60
C GLN A 777 -19.42 11.56 3.82
N GLY A 778 -20.41 11.70 2.93
CA GLY A 778 -20.59 12.89 2.10
C GLY A 778 -19.53 13.06 1.00
N ILE A 779 -18.80 11.98 0.64
CA ILE A 779 -17.78 11.99 -0.41
C ILE A 779 -18.43 12.02 -1.80
N ILE A 780 -19.55 11.30 -1.96
CA ILE A 780 -20.36 11.30 -3.19
C ILE A 780 -21.82 11.68 -2.86
N PRO A 781 -22.55 12.32 -3.80
CA PRO A 781 -23.95 12.63 -3.59
C PRO A 781 -24.81 11.36 -3.57
N LYS A 782 -25.96 11.42 -2.89
CA LYS A 782 -27.01 10.41 -3.02
C LYS A 782 -27.49 10.36 -4.49
N PRO A 783 -27.69 9.17 -5.07
CA PRO A 783 -28.23 9.07 -6.42
C PRO A 783 -29.64 9.67 -6.45
N ARG A 784 -30.03 10.22 -7.61
CA ARG A 784 -31.42 10.64 -7.79
C ARG A 784 -32.25 9.37 -7.90
N ARG A 785 -32.98 9.03 -6.83
CA ARG A 785 -34.09 8.07 -6.94
C ARG A 785 -35.08 8.64 -7.95
N LYS A 786 -35.09 8.10 -9.17
CA LYS A 786 -36.26 8.23 -10.03
C LYS A 786 -37.37 7.52 -9.27
N THR A 787 -38.43 8.24 -8.94
CA THR A 787 -39.65 7.71 -8.30
C THR A 787 -40.27 6.65 -9.19
N LEU A 788 -39.77 5.42 -9.06
CA LEU A 788 -40.31 4.22 -9.68
C LEU A 788 -41.08 3.37 -8.67
N SER A 789 -41.06 3.70 -7.36
CA SER A 789 -41.65 2.89 -6.28
C SER A 789 -43.13 2.56 -6.48
N ASP A 790 -43.85 3.40 -7.21
CA ASP A 790 -45.30 3.28 -7.42
C ASP A 790 -45.64 2.61 -8.76
N LYS A 791 -44.63 2.19 -9.54
CA LYS A 791 -44.82 1.52 -10.82
C LYS A 791 -44.89 -0.01 -10.65
N PRO A 792 -45.66 -0.72 -11.48
CA PRO A 792 -45.98 -2.12 -11.25
C PRO A 792 -44.78 -3.08 -11.33
N LEU A 793 -43.69 -2.70 -12.00
CA LEU A 793 -42.47 -3.51 -12.10
C LEU A 793 -41.28 -2.88 -11.35
N ALA A 794 -41.54 -2.00 -10.38
CA ALA A 794 -40.50 -1.37 -9.58
C ALA A 794 -39.58 -2.40 -8.92
N GLY A 795 -38.27 -2.27 -9.12
CA GLY A 795 -37.28 -3.18 -8.53
C GLY A 795 -37.19 -4.55 -9.20
N LYS A 796 -37.92 -4.78 -10.31
CA LYS A 796 -37.80 -5.99 -11.12
C LYS A 796 -36.73 -5.85 -12.18
N VAL A 797 -36.01 -6.93 -12.47
CA VAL A 797 -35.03 -7.00 -13.56
C VAL A 797 -35.56 -7.85 -14.70
N ALA A 798 -35.48 -7.34 -15.93
CA ALA A 798 -35.95 -8.02 -17.13
C ALA A 798 -34.83 -8.23 -18.16
N ILE A 799 -34.78 -9.40 -18.79
CA ILE A 799 -34.00 -9.65 -20.01
C ILE A 799 -34.96 -9.68 -21.20
N VAL A 800 -34.65 -8.95 -22.27
CA VAL A 800 -35.39 -9.00 -23.53
C VAL A 800 -34.45 -9.39 -24.66
N THR A 801 -34.66 -10.57 -25.26
CA THR A 801 -33.85 -11.05 -26.39
C THR A 801 -34.42 -10.61 -27.73
N GLY A 802 -33.58 -10.42 -28.74
CA GLY A 802 -34.02 -9.86 -30.03
C GLY A 802 -34.49 -8.41 -29.92
N ALA A 803 -33.95 -7.64 -28.96
CA ALA A 803 -34.43 -6.31 -28.61
C ALA A 803 -34.00 -5.18 -29.56
N SER A 804 -33.20 -5.47 -30.60
CA SER A 804 -32.60 -4.44 -31.47
C SER A 804 -33.59 -3.63 -32.32
N SER A 805 -34.79 -4.14 -32.59
CA SER A 805 -35.83 -3.45 -33.37
C SER A 805 -37.21 -4.09 -33.17
N GLY A 806 -38.25 -3.50 -33.76
CA GLY A 806 -39.60 -4.07 -33.81
C GLY A 806 -40.19 -4.41 -32.44
N ILE A 807 -40.74 -5.63 -32.33
CA ILE A 807 -41.43 -6.13 -31.13
C ILE A 807 -40.53 -6.09 -29.89
N GLY A 808 -39.29 -6.58 -29.99
CA GLY A 808 -38.38 -6.65 -28.84
C GLY A 808 -38.02 -5.26 -28.30
N ALA A 809 -37.79 -4.29 -29.18
CA ALA A 809 -37.52 -2.91 -28.77
C ALA A 809 -38.72 -2.26 -28.06
N ALA A 810 -39.94 -2.51 -28.57
CA ALA A 810 -41.16 -2.03 -27.94
C ALA A 810 -41.37 -2.65 -26.56
N ILE A 811 -41.21 -3.98 -26.42
CA ILE A 811 -41.31 -4.67 -25.13
C ILE A 811 -40.33 -4.06 -24.12
N ALA A 812 -39.06 -3.88 -24.49
CA ALA A 812 -38.05 -3.31 -23.60
C ALA A 812 -38.44 -1.92 -23.09
N ARG A 813 -38.98 -1.04 -23.97
CA ARG A 813 -39.46 0.29 -23.58
C ARG A 813 -40.65 0.24 -22.64
N HIS A 814 -41.63 -0.64 -22.88
CA HIS A 814 -42.79 -0.80 -21.99
C HIS A 814 -42.39 -1.32 -20.60
N LEU A 815 -41.52 -2.32 -20.53
CA LEU A 815 -41.04 -2.87 -19.25
C LEU A 815 -40.25 -1.81 -18.46
N ALA A 816 -39.33 -1.09 -19.13
CA ALA A 816 -38.57 -0.02 -18.50
C ALA A 816 -39.46 1.16 -18.06
N GLY A 817 -40.43 1.53 -18.90
CA GLY A 817 -41.45 2.54 -18.60
C GLY A 817 -42.31 2.17 -17.39
N ALA A 818 -42.55 0.88 -17.16
CA ALA A 818 -43.26 0.32 -16.01
C ALA A 818 -42.37 0.09 -14.78
N GLY A 819 -41.09 0.49 -14.82
CA GLY A 819 -40.19 0.52 -13.68
C GLY A 819 -39.23 -0.65 -13.54
N ALA A 820 -39.22 -1.59 -14.48
CA ALA A 820 -38.19 -2.63 -14.53
C ALA A 820 -36.84 -2.06 -14.98
N ALA A 821 -35.73 -2.62 -14.48
CA ALA A 821 -34.42 -2.45 -15.09
C ALA A 821 -34.23 -3.50 -16.19
N VAL A 822 -33.90 -3.09 -17.41
CA VAL A 822 -33.97 -3.99 -18.59
C VAL A 822 -32.60 -4.24 -19.22
N ALA A 823 -32.17 -5.49 -19.29
CA ALA A 823 -31.07 -5.92 -20.14
C ALA A 823 -31.60 -6.24 -21.55
N VAL A 824 -31.17 -5.45 -22.54
CA VAL A 824 -31.53 -5.65 -23.95
C VAL A 824 -30.44 -6.43 -24.69
N ALA A 825 -30.83 -7.55 -25.30
CA ALA A 825 -29.89 -8.51 -25.88
C ALA A 825 -30.15 -8.76 -27.38
N ALA A 826 -29.12 -8.58 -28.20
CA ALA A 826 -29.13 -8.89 -29.64
C ALA A 826 -27.71 -8.87 -30.23
N ARG A 827 -27.57 -9.33 -31.48
CA ARG A 827 -26.30 -9.26 -32.24
C ARG A 827 -25.93 -7.85 -32.72
N ARG A 828 -26.94 -6.99 -32.97
CA ARG A 828 -26.78 -5.64 -33.55
C ARG A 828 -26.54 -4.60 -32.44
N VAL A 829 -25.29 -4.44 -32.00
CA VAL A 829 -24.91 -3.60 -30.83
C VAL A 829 -25.28 -2.13 -31.01
N ASP A 830 -25.09 -1.55 -32.19
CA ASP A 830 -25.39 -0.12 -32.42
C ASP A 830 -26.87 0.20 -32.19
N LYS A 831 -27.75 -0.69 -32.63
CA LYS A 831 -29.20 -0.57 -32.40
C LYS A 831 -29.60 -0.73 -30.94
N LEU A 832 -28.87 -1.56 -30.18
CA LEU A 832 -29.09 -1.69 -28.73
C LEU A 832 -28.71 -0.39 -28.01
N LYS A 833 -27.62 0.27 -28.42
CA LYS A 833 -27.21 1.56 -27.84
C LYS A 833 -28.24 2.66 -28.13
N GLU A 834 -28.72 2.76 -29.37
CA GLU A 834 -29.82 3.68 -29.72
C GLU A 834 -31.07 3.44 -28.84
N LEU A 835 -31.41 2.17 -28.57
CA LEU A 835 -32.54 1.83 -27.72
C LEU A 835 -32.28 2.17 -26.24
N GLN A 836 -31.08 1.90 -25.73
CA GLN A 836 -30.69 2.23 -24.36
C GLN A 836 -30.79 3.74 -24.11
N GLU A 837 -30.30 4.55 -25.06
CA GLU A 837 -30.40 6.02 -25.00
C GLU A 837 -31.86 6.47 -24.94
N LYS A 838 -32.72 5.95 -25.82
CA LYS A 838 -34.17 6.26 -25.82
C LYS A 838 -34.84 5.88 -24.50
N ILE A 839 -34.57 4.68 -23.96
CA ILE A 839 -35.09 4.26 -22.65
C ILE A 839 -34.61 5.22 -21.55
N GLY A 840 -33.35 5.64 -21.60
CA GLY A 840 -32.77 6.60 -20.67
C GLY A 840 -33.44 7.97 -20.71
N GLU A 841 -33.72 8.50 -21.92
CA GLU A 841 -34.45 9.74 -22.18
C GLU A 841 -35.88 9.70 -21.64
N GLU A 842 -36.55 8.55 -21.78
CA GLU A 842 -37.90 8.27 -21.26
C GLU A 842 -37.93 8.01 -19.74
N GLY A 843 -36.77 8.02 -19.10
CA GLY A 843 -36.66 7.88 -17.66
C GLY A 843 -36.50 6.43 -17.17
N GLY A 844 -36.43 5.43 -18.05
CA GLY A 844 -36.16 4.04 -17.71
C GLY A 844 -34.69 3.74 -17.40
N VAL A 845 -34.40 2.47 -17.10
CA VAL A 845 -33.05 1.92 -16.90
C VAL A 845 -32.86 0.76 -17.86
N ALA A 846 -31.80 0.81 -18.68
CA ALA A 846 -31.42 -0.29 -19.54
C ALA A 846 -29.91 -0.46 -19.67
N ILE A 847 -29.48 -1.69 -19.90
CA ILE A 847 -28.10 -2.05 -20.28
C ILE A 847 -28.12 -2.87 -21.57
N THR A 848 -27.04 -2.77 -22.35
CA THR A 848 -26.92 -3.46 -23.64
C THR A 848 -25.98 -4.64 -23.53
N VAL A 849 -26.38 -5.79 -24.05
CA VAL A 849 -25.51 -6.97 -24.10
C VAL A 849 -25.54 -7.57 -25.50
N LYS A 850 -24.35 -7.73 -26.11
CA LYS A 850 -24.22 -8.48 -27.36
C LYS A 850 -24.43 -9.96 -27.05
N CYS A 851 -25.39 -10.59 -27.71
CA CYS A 851 -25.68 -12.01 -27.49
C CYS A 851 -26.29 -12.64 -28.75
N ASP A 852 -25.71 -13.77 -29.18
CA ASP A 852 -26.37 -14.77 -30.02
C ASP A 852 -27.01 -15.84 -29.13
N VAL A 853 -28.35 -15.84 -29.05
CA VAL A 853 -29.10 -16.76 -28.18
C VAL A 853 -28.91 -18.24 -28.56
N THR A 854 -28.42 -18.52 -29.77
CA THR A 854 -28.13 -19.90 -30.21
C THR A 854 -26.86 -20.46 -29.56
N VAL A 855 -26.00 -19.60 -28.98
CA VAL A 855 -24.76 -19.95 -28.29
C VAL A 855 -24.99 -19.92 -26.78
N ARG A 856 -25.00 -21.10 -26.15
CA ARG A 856 -25.35 -21.26 -24.73
C ARG A 856 -24.45 -20.45 -23.78
N GLU A 857 -23.15 -20.37 -24.07
CA GLU A 857 -22.21 -19.62 -23.22
C GLU A 857 -22.46 -18.10 -23.30
N GLU A 858 -22.75 -17.54 -24.47
CA GLU A 858 -23.13 -16.12 -24.61
C GLU A 858 -24.41 -15.78 -23.84
N VAL A 859 -25.36 -16.73 -23.75
CA VAL A 859 -26.59 -16.54 -22.96
C VAL A 859 -26.29 -16.57 -21.46
N LYS A 860 -25.37 -17.42 -20.98
CA LYS A 860 -24.92 -17.41 -19.59
C LYS A 860 -24.22 -16.09 -19.24
N GLU A 861 -23.35 -15.60 -20.13
CA GLU A 861 -22.70 -14.31 -19.98
C GLU A 861 -23.72 -13.16 -19.93
N LEU A 862 -24.78 -13.22 -20.75
CA LEU A 862 -25.89 -12.28 -20.69
C LEU A 862 -26.58 -12.25 -19.32
N VAL A 863 -26.95 -13.43 -18.80
CA VAL A 863 -27.62 -13.52 -17.50
C VAL A 863 -26.68 -13.04 -16.39
N GLN A 864 -25.42 -13.48 -16.40
CA GLN A 864 -24.42 -13.06 -15.43
C GLN A 864 -24.20 -11.54 -15.44
N HIS A 865 -24.06 -10.92 -16.63
CA HIS A 865 -23.91 -9.47 -16.75
C HIS A 865 -25.14 -8.74 -16.23
N ALA A 866 -26.35 -9.20 -16.59
CA ALA A 866 -27.60 -8.63 -16.10
C ALA A 866 -27.72 -8.72 -14.56
N GLU A 867 -27.42 -9.88 -13.98
CA GLU A 867 -27.49 -10.09 -12.53
C GLU A 867 -26.45 -9.27 -11.78
N CYS A 868 -25.23 -9.19 -12.29
CA CYS A 868 -24.19 -8.35 -11.71
C CYS A 868 -24.51 -6.86 -11.79
N THR A 869 -25.11 -6.36 -12.88
CA THR A 869 -25.33 -4.92 -13.05
C THR A 869 -26.66 -4.44 -12.47
N LEU A 870 -27.74 -5.21 -12.64
CA LEU A 870 -29.11 -4.79 -12.32
C LEU A 870 -29.71 -5.51 -11.12
N GLY A 871 -29.18 -6.69 -10.76
CA GLY A 871 -29.74 -7.58 -9.74
C GLY A 871 -30.42 -8.82 -10.35
N PRO A 872 -30.92 -9.74 -9.51
CA PRO A 872 -31.43 -11.04 -9.93
C PRO A 872 -32.51 -10.94 -11.01
N VAL A 873 -32.43 -11.76 -12.07
CA VAL A 873 -33.39 -11.68 -13.18
C VAL A 873 -34.77 -12.17 -12.75
N ASP A 874 -35.77 -11.30 -12.81
CA ASP A 874 -37.17 -11.62 -12.49
C ASP A 874 -37.99 -11.99 -13.74
N ILE A 875 -37.69 -11.36 -14.88
CA ILE A 875 -38.48 -11.48 -16.10
C ILE A 875 -37.56 -11.86 -17.26
N LEU A 876 -37.87 -12.94 -17.98
CA LEU A 876 -37.23 -13.28 -19.25
C LEU A 876 -38.26 -13.15 -20.36
N VAL A 877 -37.98 -12.31 -21.37
CA VAL A 877 -38.76 -12.24 -22.60
C VAL A 877 -37.97 -12.80 -23.77
N ASN A 878 -38.35 -14.00 -24.20
CA ASN A 878 -37.79 -14.70 -25.35
C ASN A 878 -38.47 -14.22 -26.64
N ASN A 879 -37.91 -13.17 -27.23
CA ASN A 879 -38.42 -12.56 -28.47
C ASN A 879 -37.49 -12.76 -29.68
N ALA A 880 -36.23 -13.18 -29.49
CA ALA A 880 -35.36 -13.49 -30.61
C ALA A 880 -35.99 -14.55 -31.53
N GLY A 881 -36.06 -14.25 -32.82
CA GLY A 881 -36.63 -15.15 -33.82
C GLY A 881 -36.41 -14.67 -35.24
N VAL A 882 -36.59 -15.59 -36.19
CA VAL A 882 -36.53 -15.34 -37.64
C VAL A 882 -37.64 -16.11 -38.33
N MET A 883 -38.09 -15.56 -39.45
CA MET A 883 -39.14 -16.12 -40.31
C MET A 883 -38.64 -16.07 -41.74
N TYR A 884 -38.83 -17.16 -42.48
CA TYR A 884 -38.62 -17.21 -43.93
C TYR A 884 -39.87 -17.77 -44.59
N TYR A 885 -40.31 -17.12 -45.68
CA TYR A 885 -41.29 -17.70 -46.59
C TYR A 885 -40.58 -18.70 -47.50
N THR A 886 -40.87 -19.99 -47.35
CA THR A 886 -40.29 -21.06 -48.18
C THR A 886 -41.35 -22.11 -48.49
N LEU A 887 -41.52 -22.46 -49.76
CA LEU A 887 -42.29 -23.64 -50.11
C LEU A 887 -41.47 -24.90 -49.80
N MET A 888 -42.07 -25.92 -49.20
CA MET A 888 -41.35 -27.16 -48.85
C MET A 888 -40.72 -27.88 -50.05
N LYS A 889 -41.24 -27.63 -51.27
CA LYS A 889 -40.68 -28.17 -52.52
C LYS A 889 -39.38 -27.47 -52.95
N ASN A 890 -39.16 -26.24 -52.50
CA ASN A 890 -38.02 -25.39 -52.84
C ASN A 890 -37.02 -25.52 -51.69
N LEU A 891 -36.34 -26.67 -51.59
CA LEU A 891 -35.47 -27.04 -50.47
C LEU A 891 -34.45 -25.93 -50.11
N HIS A 892 -34.64 -25.28 -48.96
CA HIS A 892 -33.77 -24.22 -48.42
C HIS A 892 -33.25 -24.63 -47.02
N GLU A 893 -32.39 -25.65 -46.96
CA GLU A 893 -31.93 -26.27 -45.70
C GLU A 893 -31.33 -25.25 -44.72
N GLU A 894 -30.47 -24.33 -45.18
CA GLU A 894 -29.85 -23.32 -44.32
C GLU A 894 -30.88 -22.38 -43.65
N GLU A 895 -31.94 -21.99 -44.37
CA GLU A 895 -33.01 -21.14 -43.83
C GLU A 895 -33.88 -21.91 -42.83
N TRP A 896 -34.05 -23.22 -43.04
CA TRP A 896 -34.78 -24.09 -42.13
C TRP A 896 -34.01 -24.33 -40.83
N GLU A 897 -32.73 -24.68 -40.93
CA GLU A 897 -31.85 -24.85 -39.78
C GLU A 897 -31.77 -23.56 -38.96
N ARG A 898 -31.62 -22.41 -39.62
CA ARG A 898 -31.57 -21.11 -38.93
C ARG A 898 -32.85 -20.78 -38.17
N GLN A 899 -34.01 -21.15 -38.69
CA GLN A 899 -35.28 -21.00 -37.98
C GLN A 899 -35.34 -21.90 -36.75
N ILE A 900 -34.94 -23.17 -36.87
CA ILE A 900 -34.92 -24.13 -35.75
C ILE A 900 -33.94 -23.66 -34.67
N ASP A 901 -32.73 -23.27 -35.06
CA ASP A 901 -31.71 -22.82 -34.12
C ASP A 901 -32.17 -21.57 -33.37
N LEU A 902 -32.70 -20.56 -34.07
CA LEU A 902 -33.05 -19.32 -33.41
C LEU A 902 -34.37 -19.42 -32.63
N ASN A 903 -35.42 -20.00 -33.23
CA ASN A 903 -36.77 -20.01 -32.66
C ASN A 903 -36.95 -21.12 -31.61
N CYS A 904 -36.22 -22.24 -31.69
CA CYS A 904 -36.33 -23.34 -30.74
C CYS A 904 -35.14 -23.36 -29.78
N LYS A 905 -33.93 -23.58 -30.31
CA LYS A 905 -32.71 -23.72 -29.48
C LYS A 905 -32.41 -22.43 -28.71
N GLY A 906 -32.56 -21.26 -29.34
CA GLY A 906 -32.40 -19.96 -28.68
C GLY A 906 -33.28 -19.80 -27.43
N VAL A 907 -34.56 -20.13 -27.56
CA VAL A 907 -35.52 -20.07 -26.43
C VAL A 907 -35.12 -21.03 -25.31
N THR A 908 -34.74 -22.27 -25.65
CA THR A 908 -34.32 -23.26 -24.63
C THR A 908 -33.04 -22.86 -23.91
N ASN A 909 -32.07 -22.24 -24.60
CA ASN A 909 -30.85 -21.73 -23.97
C ASN A 909 -31.17 -20.62 -22.96
N CYS A 910 -32.03 -19.67 -23.34
CA CYS A 910 -32.41 -18.56 -22.46
C CYS A 910 -33.16 -19.03 -21.21
N ILE A 911 -34.12 -19.95 -21.36
CA ILE A 911 -34.82 -20.55 -20.22
C ILE A 911 -33.83 -21.28 -19.31
N GLY A 912 -32.96 -22.11 -19.88
CA GLY A 912 -31.97 -22.88 -19.13
C GLY A 912 -30.94 -22.04 -18.38
N ALA A 913 -30.77 -20.76 -18.75
CA ALA A 913 -29.85 -19.85 -18.09
C ALA A 913 -30.47 -19.09 -16.90
N VAL A 914 -31.80 -18.88 -16.88
CA VAL A 914 -32.47 -18.12 -15.79
C VAL A 914 -33.25 -18.99 -14.81
N LEU A 915 -33.69 -20.18 -15.25
CA LEU A 915 -34.68 -20.97 -14.52
C LEU A 915 -34.21 -21.41 -13.13
N SER A 916 -32.95 -21.84 -12.98
CA SER A 916 -32.42 -22.27 -11.68
C SER A 916 -32.48 -21.15 -10.65
N GLY A 917 -32.05 -19.94 -11.00
CA GLY A 917 -32.10 -18.78 -10.11
C GLY A 917 -33.52 -18.37 -9.75
N MET A 918 -34.45 -18.46 -10.71
CA MET A 918 -35.88 -18.19 -10.45
C MET A 918 -36.49 -19.23 -9.49
N LEU A 919 -36.15 -20.51 -9.65
CA LEU A 919 -36.61 -21.59 -8.78
C LEU A 919 -36.06 -21.47 -7.36
N GLU A 920 -34.77 -21.14 -7.20
CA GLU A 920 -34.15 -20.90 -5.90
C GLU A 920 -34.84 -19.76 -5.14
N ARG A 921 -35.23 -18.70 -5.85
CA ARG A 921 -35.95 -17.55 -5.29
C ARG A 921 -37.46 -17.76 -5.16
N LYS A 922 -37.99 -18.85 -5.73
CA LYS A 922 -39.44 -19.10 -5.90
C LYS A 922 -40.18 -17.92 -6.52
N SER A 923 -39.54 -17.24 -7.46
CA SER A 923 -40.07 -16.04 -8.11
C SER A 923 -39.46 -15.88 -9.49
N GLY A 924 -40.31 -15.69 -10.50
CA GLY A 924 -39.87 -15.40 -11.85
C GLY A 924 -41.01 -15.44 -12.87
N HIS A 925 -40.79 -14.83 -14.03
CA HIS A 925 -41.74 -14.83 -15.13
C HIS A 925 -41.05 -14.98 -16.48
N ILE A 926 -41.31 -16.09 -17.15
CA ILE A 926 -40.82 -16.37 -18.49
C ILE A 926 -41.95 -16.06 -19.49
N VAL A 927 -41.66 -15.20 -20.46
CA VAL A 927 -42.55 -14.86 -21.56
C VAL A 927 -41.93 -15.33 -22.87
N ASN A 928 -42.59 -16.26 -23.54
CA ASN A 928 -42.14 -16.81 -24.81
C ASN A 928 -42.98 -16.24 -25.96
N MET A 929 -42.31 -15.67 -26.96
CA MET A 929 -42.97 -15.13 -28.15
C MET A 929 -43.19 -16.24 -29.20
N SER A 930 -44.44 -16.67 -29.35
CA SER A 930 -44.88 -17.53 -30.45
C SER A 930 -45.34 -16.68 -31.66
N SER A 931 -46.33 -17.16 -32.41
CA SER A 931 -47.05 -16.51 -33.50
C SER A 931 -48.41 -17.18 -33.63
N ASP A 932 -49.42 -16.51 -34.16
CA ASP A 932 -50.63 -17.15 -34.68
C ASP A 932 -50.34 -18.31 -35.65
N ALA A 933 -49.26 -18.20 -36.43
CA ALA A 933 -48.73 -19.25 -37.30
C ALA A 933 -48.29 -20.52 -36.56
N GLY A 934 -48.05 -20.43 -35.25
CA GLY A 934 -47.84 -21.59 -34.39
C GLY A 934 -49.12 -22.37 -34.12
N ARG A 935 -50.29 -21.73 -34.16
CA ARG A 935 -51.60 -22.35 -33.94
C ARG A 935 -52.26 -22.84 -35.22
N LYS A 936 -52.09 -22.06 -36.28
CA LYS A 936 -52.65 -22.32 -37.61
C LYS A 936 -51.48 -22.42 -38.59
N GLY A 937 -51.32 -23.58 -39.21
CA GLY A 937 -50.29 -23.73 -40.24
C GLY A 937 -50.63 -22.87 -41.46
N PHE A 938 -49.67 -22.06 -41.92
CA PHE A 938 -49.83 -21.25 -43.13
C PHE A 938 -49.01 -21.83 -44.29
N PRO A 939 -49.57 -21.87 -45.51
CA PRO A 939 -48.80 -22.18 -46.71
C PRO A 939 -47.59 -21.26 -46.84
N GLY A 940 -46.43 -21.82 -47.25
CA GLY A 940 -45.18 -21.07 -47.36
C GLY A 940 -44.47 -20.78 -46.03
N LEU A 941 -45.03 -21.15 -44.87
CA LEU A 941 -44.43 -20.95 -43.55
C LEU A 941 -44.28 -22.25 -42.74
N ALA A 942 -44.25 -23.42 -43.39
CA ALA A 942 -44.31 -24.72 -42.72
C ALA A 942 -43.26 -24.87 -41.59
N VAL A 943 -41.99 -24.51 -41.85
CA VAL A 943 -40.92 -24.58 -40.83
C VAL A 943 -41.13 -23.55 -39.73
N TYR A 944 -41.47 -22.31 -40.10
CA TYR A 944 -41.77 -21.26 -39.12
C TYR A 944 -42.91 -21.66 -38.18
N SER A 945 -44.05 -22.08 -38.75
CA SER A 945 -45.20 -22.63 -38.03
C SER A 945 -44.80 -23.77 -37.09
N GLY A 946 -43.99 -24.72 -37.57
CA GLY A 946 -43.47 -25.81 -36.75
C GLY A 946 -42.63 -25.32 -35.56
N THR A 947 -41.73 -24.36 -35.78
CA THR A 947 -40.91 -23.80 -34.69
C THR A 947 -41.74 -23.01 -33.67
N LYS A 948 -42.81 -22.32 -34.09
CA LYS A 948 -43.70 -21.58 -33.19
C LYS A 948 -44.64 -22.53 -32.42
N PHE A 949 -45.11 -23.60 -33.06
CA PHE A 949 -45.82 -24.68 -32.36
C PHE A 949 -44.95 -25.35 -31.30
N PHE A 950 -43.65 -25.56 -31.57
CA PHE A 950 -42.69 -26.02 -30.56
C PHE A 950 -42.63 -25.08 -29.35
N VAL A 951 -42.55 -23.76 -29.57
CA VAL A 951 -42.52 -22.77 -28.48
C VAL A 951 -43.79 -22.84 -27.62
N GLU A 952 -44.95 -23.04 -28.24
CA GLU A 952 -46.23 -23.22 -27.52
C GLU A 952 -46.24 -24.50 -26.68
N GLY A 953 -45.94 -25.66 -27.29
CA GLY A 953 -45.93 -26.94 -26.58
C GLY A 953 -44.92 -26.96 -25.43
N MET A 954 -43.71 -26.44 -25.66
CA MET A 954 -42.68 -26.30 -24.64
C MET A 954 -43.13 -25.38 -23.50
N SER A 955 -43.78 -24.24 -23.81
CA SER A 955 -44.28 -23.32 -22.78
C SER A 955 -45.38 -23.95 -21.92
N GLN A 956 -46.25 -24.76 -22.52
CA GLN A 956 -47.29 -25.49 -21.80
C GLN A 956 -46.70 -26.57 -20.88
N ALA A 957 -45.73 -27.34 -21.38
CA ALA A 957 -45.02 -28.35 -20.57
C ALA A 957 -44.27 -27.70 -19.40
N LEU A 958 -43.44 -26.68 -19.67
CA LEU A 958 -42.67 -25.98 -18.65
C LEU A 958 -43.58 -25.40 -17.56
N ARG A 959 -44.75 -24.86 -17.93
CA ARG A 959 -45.72 -24.34 -16.96
C ARG A 959 -46.19 -25.41 -15.97
N GLN A 960 -46.39 -26.65 -16.42
CA GLN A 960 -46.75 -27.76 -15.54
C GLN A 960 -45.59 -28.15 -14.62
N GLU A 961 -44.35 -28.08 -15.12
CA GLU A 961 -43.16 -28.37 -14.31
C GLU A 961 -42.96 -27.36 -13.17
N VAL A 962 -43.33 -26.10 -13.37
CA VAL A 962 -43.06 -25.00 -12.41
C VAL A 962 -44.28 -24.50 -11.64
N CYS A 963 -45.45 -25.13 -11.78
CA CYS A 963 -46.73 -24.59 -11.29
C CYS A 963 -46.74 -24.28 -9.79
N ASP A 964 -46.03 -25.06 -8.98
CA ASP A 964 -45.93 -24.89 -7.52
C ASP A 964 -44.59 -24.28 -7.07
N ALA A 965 -43.75 -23.86 -8.01
CA ALA A 965 -42.41 -23.35 -7.75
C ALA A 965 -42.32 -21.81 -7.74
N GLY A 966 -43.45 -21.10 -7.90
CA GLY A 966 -43.49 -19.63 -7.90
C GLY A 966 -42.98 -18.98 -9.19
N VAL A 967 -42.75 -19.77 -10.25
CA VAL A 967 -42.34 -19.28 -11.58
C VAL A 967 -43.53 -19.32 -12.53
N ARG A 968 -43.79 -18.22 -13.25
CA ARG A 968 -44.88 -18.12 -14.22
C ARG A 968 -44.36 -18.24 -15.65
N VAL A 969 -45.15 -18.85 -16.53
CA VAL A 969 -44.81 -19.00 -17.95
C VAL A 969 -45.96 -18.54 -18.83
N THR A 970 -45.74 -17.47 -19.59
CA THR A 970 -46.71 -16.91 -20.54
C THR A 970 -46.23 -17.15 -21.97
N CYS A 971 -47.13 -17.57 -22.86
CA CYS A 971 -46.87 -17.63 -24.29
C CYS A 971 -47.70 -16.55 -25.00
N VAL A 972 -47.07 -15.67 -25.77
CA VAL A 972 -47.76 -14.60 -26.51
C VAL A 972 -47.73 -14.93 -28.00
N GLN A 973 -48.89 -14.97 -28.63
CA GLN A 973 -49.09 -15.28 -30.05
C GLN A 973 -49.57 -14.02 -30.79
N PRO A 974 -48.67 -13.18 -31.31
CA PRO A 974 -49.08 -12.09 -32.20
C PRO A 974 -49.46 -12.63 -33.58
N GLY A 975 -50.44 -11.99 -34.22
CA GLY A 975 -50.62 -12.04 -35.67
C GLY A 975 -49.64 -11.11 -36.40
N ASP A 976 -49.98 -10.67 -37.62
CA ASP A 976 -49.11 -9.79 -38.40
C ASP A 976 -48.76 -8.49 -37.67
N VAL A 977 -47.46 -8.25 -37.46
CA VAL A 977 -46.93 -7.03 -36.81
C VAL A 977 -46.02 -6.28 -37.78
N ARG A 978 -46.15 -4.95 -37.82
CA ARG A 978 -45.29 -4.06 -38.61
C ARG A 978 -43.86 -4.11 -38.07
N THR A 979 -43.02 -4.91 -38.71
CA THR A 979 -41.62 -5.10 -38.32
C THR A 979 -40.71 -5.15 -39.54
N GLU A 980 -39.40 -5.03 -39.32
CA GLU A 980 -38.37 -5.22 -40.36
C GLU A 980 -38.36 -6.65 -40.94
N LEU A 981 -39.04 -7.62 -40.30
CA LEU A 981 -39.08 -9.03 -40.70
C LEU A 981 -39.95 -9.31 -41.94
N LEU A 982 -40.80 -8.36 -42.36
CA LEU A 982 -41.75 -8.51 -43.48
C LEU A 982 -41.11 -8.72 -44.86
N GLY A 983 -39.80 -8.97 -44.97
CA GLY A 983 -39.10 -9.00 -46.27
C GLY A 983 -38.02 -10.07 -46.47
N HIS A 984 -37.71 -10.91 -45.48
CA HIS A 984 -36.64 -11.91 -45.61
C HIS A 984 -37.15 -13.21 -46.23
N THR A 985 -36.99 -13.35 -47.55
CA THR A 985 -37.08 -14.66 -48.23
C THR A 985 -36.21 -14.65 -49.48
N THR A 986 -35.57 -15.78 -49.76
CA THR A 986 -34.89 -16.06 -51.02
C THR A 986 -35.80 -16.80 -52.02
N ASP A 987 -36.96 -17.29 -51.59
CA ASP A 987 -37.97 -17.97 -52.41
C ASP A 987 -38.98 -16.94 -52.95
N THR A 988 -38.67 -16.39 -54.12
CA THR A 988 -39.53 -15.41 -54.80
C THR A 988 -40.90 -15.98 -55.16
N GLU A 989 -41.00 -17.29 -55.42
CA GLU A 989 -42.28 -17.95 -55.72
C GLU A 989 -43.17 -17.99 -54.48
N ALA A 990 -42.63 -18.41 -53.33
CA ALA A 990 -43.36 -18.40 -52.06
C ALA A 990 -43.80 -16.98 -51.68
N LYS A 991 -42.93 -15.99 -51.90
CA LYS A 991 -43.24 -14.59 -51.63
C LYS A 991 -44.38 -14.08 -52.50
N GLU A 992 -44.31 -14.26 -53.82
CA GLU A 992 -45.35 -13.78 -54.73
C GLU A 992 -46.71 -14.45 -54.47
N GLN A 993 -46.72 -15.73 -54.09
CA GLN A 993 -47.94 -16.48 -53.84
C GLN A 993 -48.57 -16.20 -52.47
N PHE A 994 -47.77 -15.91 -51.43
CA PHE A 994 -48.24 -15.92 -50.06
C PHE A 994 -47.89 -14.68 -49.22
N ASP A 995 -47.04 -13.75 -49.70
CA ASP A 995 -46.78 -12.46 -49.05
C ASP A 995 -47.96 -11.48 -49.31
N GLY A 996 -49.12 -11.83 -48.77
CA GLY A 996 -50.38 -11.10 -48.90
C GLY A 996 -50.55 -9.96 -47.88
N SER A 997 -49.46 -9.49 -47.27
CA SER A 997 -49.47 -8.49 -46.18
C SER A 997 -50.04 -7.11 -46.57
N SER A 998 -50.44 -6.91 -47.83
CA SER A 998 -50.92 -5.62 -48.35
C SER A 998 -52.42 -5.33 -48.17
N SER A 999 -53.26 -6.31 -47.81
CA SER A 999 -54.73 -6.12 -47.75
C SER A 999 -55.38 -6.18 -46.36
N HIS A 1000 -54.62 -6.40 -45.28
CA HIS A 1000 -55.16 -6.58 -43.92
C HIS A 1000 -54.65 -5.52 -42.92
N LYS A 1001 -55.39 -5.29 -41.82
CA LYS A 1001 -54.93 -4.43 -40.73
C LYS A 1001 -53.76 -5.12 -40.02
N ILE A 1002 -52.62 -4.46 -39.92
CA ILE A 1002 -51.39 -4.98 -39.27
C ILE A 1002 -51.29 -4.38 -37.86
N LEU A 1003 -50.81 -5.16 -36.88
CA LEU A 1003 -50.54 -4.70 -35.52
C LEU A 1003 -49.28 -3.82 -35.47
N GLU A 1004 -49.22 -2.89 -34.53
CA GLU A 1004 -47.99 -2.16 -34.25
C GLU A 1004 -47.18 -2.88 -33.17
N PRO A 1005 -45.83 -2.84 -33.19
CA PRO A 1005 -45.00 -3.42 -32.13
C PRO A 1005 -45.39 -2.99 -30.71
N GLU A 1006 -45.91 -1.77 -30.57
CA GLU A 1006 -46.40 -1.19 -29.33
C GLU A 1006 -47.64 -1.91 -28.77
N ASP A 1007 -48.43 -2.60 -29.60
CA ASP A 1007 -49.56 -3.43 -29.14
C ASP A 1007 -49.03 -4.68 -28.43
N ILE A 1008 -47.96 -5.27 -28.95
CA ILE A 1008 -47.31 -6.46 -28.36
C ILE A 1008 -46.60 -6.10 -27.06
N GLY A 1009 -45.90 -4.96 -27.04
CA GLY A 1009 -45.26 -4.43 -25.82
C GLY A 1009 -46.25 -4.26 -24.67
N ARG A 1010 -47.45 -3.71 -24.95
CA ARG A 1010 -48.53 -3.56 -23.95
C ARG A 1010 -49.07 -4.89 -23.44
N ALA A 1011 -49.21 -5.88 -24.33
CA ALA A 1011 -49.67 -7.21 -23.94
C ALA A 1011 -48.67 -7.96 -23.05
N VAL A 1012 -47.38 -7.89 -23.39
CA VAL A 1012 -46.31 -8.47 -22.55
C VAL A 1012 -46.28 -7.77 -21.20
N LEU A 1013 -46.36 -6.43 -21.16
CA LEU A 1013 -46.43 -5.68 -19.91
C LEU A 1013 -47.63 -6.13 -19.06
N TYR A 1014 -48.82 -6.24 -19.67
CA TYR A 1014 -50.01 -6.73 -18.98
C TYR A 1014 -49.78 -8.11 -18.35
N ALA A 1015 -49.16 -9.05 -19.08
CA ALA A 1015 -48.87 -10.38 -18.55
C ALA A 1015 -47.99 -10.33 -17.29
N VAL A 1016 -46.88 -9.59 -17.36
CA VAL A 1016 -45.87 -9.60 -16.30
C VAL A 1016 -46.24 -8.73 -15.10
N SER A 1017 -47.10 -7.74 -15.30
CA SER A 1017 -47.57 -6.84 -14.23
C SER A 1017 -48.73 -7.41 -13.41
N GLN A 1018 -49.24 -8.60 -13.73
CA GLN A 1018 -50.31 -9.21 -12.94
C GLN A 1018 -49.82 -9.58 -11.53
N PRO A 1019 -50.69 -9.51 -10.50
CA PRO A 1019 -50.37 -9.98 -9.15
C PRO A 1019 -49.84 -11.42 -9.14
N GLU A 1020 -49.02 -11.77 -8.16
CA GLU A 1020 -48.34 -13.09 -8.11
C GLU A 1020 -49.32 -14.27 -8.10
N TYR A 1021 -50.53 -14.09 -7.56
CA TYR A 1021 -51.59 -15.11 -7.56
C TYR A 1021 -52.30 -15.28 -8.92
N VAL A 1022 -51.97 -14.47 -9.93
CA VAL A 1022 -52.54 -14.52 -11.28
C VAL A 1022 -51.48 -15.00 -12.27
N GLY A 1023 -51.75 -16.12 -12.92
CA GLY A 1023 -50.97 -16.63 -14.06
C GLY A 1023 -51.66 -16.31 -15.38
N VAL A 1024 -51.03 -15.49 -16.23
CA VAL A 1024 -51.46 -15.33 -17.61
C VAL A 1024 -50.79 -16.39 -18.46
N ASN A 1025 -51.54 -17.40 -18.89
CA ASN A 1025 -50.94 -18.53 -19.61
C ASN A 1025 -50.66 -18.19 -21.07
N GLU A 1026 -51.64 -17.61 -21.77
CA GLU A 1026 -51.58 -17.36 -23.20
C GLU A 1026 -52.24 -16.03 -23.55
N ILE A 1027 -51.68 -15.33 -24.53
CA ILE A 1027 -52.26 -14.11 -25.09
C ILE A 1027 -52.18 -14.20 -26.62
N LEU A 1028 -53.32 -14.36 -27.28
CA LEU A 1028 -53.47 -14.20 -28.72
C LEU A 1028 -53.82 -12.74 -29.04
N ILE A 1029 -53.06 -12.12 -29.95
CA ILE A 1029 -53.26 -10.72 -30.34
C ILE A 1029 -53.49 -10.68 -31.84
N GLU A 1030 -54.72 -10.39 -32.24
CA GLU A 1030 -55.12 -10.28 -33.64
C GLU A 1030 -55.92 -8.98 -33.86
N PRO A 1031 -55.83 -8.35 -35.05
CA PRO A 1031 -56.70 -7.26 -35.42
C PRO A 1031 -58.18 -7.68 -35.36
N ARG A 1032 -59.08 -6.81 -34.87
CA ARG A 1032 -60.54 -7.07 -34.75
C ARG A 1032 -61.27 -7.55 -36.03
N ALA A 1033 -60.63 -7.46 -37.20
CA ALA A 1033 -61.18 -7.85 -38.49
C ALA A 1033 -60.35 -8.97 -39.19
N ALA A 1034 -59.45 -9.63 -38.45
CA ALA A 1034 -58.76 -10.81 -38.95
C ALA A 1034 -59.77 -11.97 -39.08
N PRO A 1035 -59.70 -12.79 -40.15
CA PRO A 1035 -60.54 -13.97 -40.26
C PRO A 1035 -60.13 -14.96 -39.16
N VAL A 1036 -61.05 -15.21 -38.22
CA VAL A 1036 -60.91 -16.20 -37.14
C VAL A 1036 -60.69 -17.59 -37.71
#